data_AF-A0A6P1MCG1-F1
#
_entry.id   AF-A0A6P1MCG1-F1
#
_cell.length_a   1.000
_cell.length_b   1.000
_cell.length_c   1.000
_cell.angle_alpha   90.00
_cell.angle_beta   90.00
_cell.angle_gamma   90.00
#
_symmetry.space_group_name_H-M   'P 1'
#
loop_
_entity.id
_entity.type
_entity.pdbx_description
1 polymer ?
#
loop_
_entity_poly.entity_id
_entity_poly.type
_entity_poly.pdbx_seq_one_letter_code
_entity_poly.pdbx_strand_id
1 'polypeptide(L)'
;MRKHQYRVIKSIVAVTLLFACGTAFAANWTGAGGDDDWMNPANWGGTLPTAQNTWMDNSDTAVLYADDEDTVAMFFPGGTPGIDLTIKGTLNATGRMRIAEGAGTTGIVTVDGGTLNVADHFYVGAGGTGKLIVTNGGTVNQTVSGYGFQVPPAWGTGTATNVVELIDGAINTVDLAMTAKGLIKIGADGSLVVDGNEKTEIEGYIGNGWIVPVSSFGTITVTYDGSNTIVQAVVPDLSHRVPYVDNENTVALWHMDAVRDQEFVDDDDRVVFGRNADLTVFPNPNTNGPALVDPAVTPGLDFPVGNAAFGNCLYLDNIQSAATNTAQYLNIPWGDTPVDRTKMRIEGWCKSDVAYDDQILVDRWGQIVVYARDDGFTVLRWDANYVASWKDAKPAGFAATNWNHFAVEATSSNLLIYVNGTLESDTELDGGLFDFTSREATTIGARYNTSSAFKGYIDEFRIYTTGPAVESLRAFDAPQAVVPPVIDGVLGNSEWGDSITLDLAYPDLTTLPNVGAVAGNSADMDPADISGSFSYKWDADYLYFGFEITDDVHIAGGYPDDHLLFGFNPSISNTVWDDTLTFEMFVDGSGTAQTSIYKDGGGTLKLDSSVFAGSTDGASWKFEAKLKWTEILNDAGYVPATNDQFGTILLLCDNDADDGARDVFLYSIAGGSVMTEPAGWHTVSLAGPIPTVVVTYNDWIADYSVGVQTNLSDDFDLDGMNHLVEYALGGNPEVDDAADILPVSYVDSSSNLFAYVYSRRLGSEGLGLTYYVQRDSDLVNTPDGWTTNGVAEVVSGLISASFEEVTATVPMDVDGRFLRLQIEASQ
;
A
#
# COMPACT_ATOMS: atom_id res chain seq x y z
N MET A 1 15.74 37.15 -88.82
CA MET A 1 14.62 37.61 -87.96
C MET A 1 13.74 36.49 -87.40
N ARG A 2 13.38 35.41 -88.14
CA ARG A 2 12.48 34.35 -87.62
C ARG A 2 13.05 33.39 -86.54
N LYS A 3 14.38 33.28 -86.39
CA LYS A 3 15.01 32.43 -85.35
C LYS A 3 15.12 33.07 -83.96
N HIS A 4 14.96 34.39 -83.85
CA HIS A 4 15.00 35.09 -82.55
C HIS A 4 13.62 35.15 -81.87
N GLN A 5 12.54 35.17 -82.64
CA GLN A 5 11.17 35.17 -82.10
C GLN A 5 10.75 33.83 -81.48
N TYR A 6 11.32 32.70 -81.93
CA TYR A 6 11.03 31.37 -81.36
C TYR A 6 11.71 31.09 -80.00
N ARG A 7 12.79 31.80 -79.66
CA ARG A 7 13.44 31.66 -78.34
C ARG A 7 12.76 32.50 -77.27
N VAL A 8 12.28 33.69 -77.62
CA VAL A 8 11.57 34.58 -76.69
C VAL A 8 10.19 34.02 -76.32
N ILE A 9 9.48 33.37 -77.25
CA ILE A 9 8.17 32.75 -76.95
C ILE A 9 8.31 31.49 -76.08
N LYS A 10 9.36 30.67 -76.24
CA LYS A 10 9.61 29.53 -75.34
C LYS A 10 10.01 29.97 -73.92
N SER A 11 10.78 31.05 -73.79
CA SER A 11 11.15 31.60 -72.49
C SER A 11 9.99 32.32 -71.79
N ILE A 12 9.11 32.99 -72.52
CA ILE A 12 7.91 33.63 -71.93
C ILE A 12 6.86 32.57 -71.54
N VAL A 13 6.64 31.53 -72.34
CA VAL A 13 5.71 30.43 -71.97
C VAL A 13 6.26 29.60 -70.80
N ALA A 14 7.58 29.39 -70.69
CA ALA A 14 8.18 28.72 -69.53
C ALA A 14 8.16 29.58 -68.26
N VAL A 15 8.36 30.91 -68.37
CA VAL A 15 8.29 31.83 -67.22
C VAL A 15 6.83 32.05 -66.79
N THR A 16 5.86 32.08 -67.71
CA THR A 16 4.44 32.22 -67.33
C THR A 16 3.83 30.90 -66.83
N LEU A 17 4.32 29.71 -67.22
CA LEU A 17 3.94 28.44 -66.58
C LEU A 17 4.56 28.26 -65.19
N LEU A 18 5.76 28.82 -64.91
CA LEU A 18 6.38 28.77 -63.58
C LEU A 18 5.75 29.70 -62.54
N PHE A 19 4.93 30.68 -62.96
CA PHE A 19 4.15 31.55 -62.05
C PHE A 19 2.68 31.10 -61.88
N ALA A 20 2.27 30.02 -62.54
CA ALA A 20 0.89 29.48 -62.45
C ALA A 20 0.79 28.16 -61.66
N CYS A 21 1.91 27.61 -61.16
CA CYS A 21 1.87 26.69 -60.04
C CYS A 21 1.52 27.51 -58.80
N GLY A 22 0.22 27.72 -58.57
CA GLY A 22 -0.27 28.23 -57.29
C GLY A 22 0.37 27.39 -56.20
N THR A 23 1.06 28.04 -55.27
CA THR A 23 1.49 27.42 -54.03
C THR A 23 0.27 26.73 -53.45
N ALA A 24 0.29 25.40 -53.34
CA ALA A 24 -0.73 24.69 -52.58
C ALA A 24 -0.68 25.32 -51.18
N PHE A 25 -1.71 26.08 -50.84
CA PHE A 25 -1.74 26.85 -49.61
C PHE A 25 -1.79 25.86 -48.45
N ALA A 26 -0.76 25.86 -47.60
CA ALA A 26 -0.85 25.18 -46.32
C ALA A 26 -1.99 25.83 -45.52
N ALA A 27 -2.85 25.00 -44.92
CA ALA A 27 -3.81 25.50 -43.94
C ALA A 27 -3.03 25.82 -42.65
N ASN A 28 -3.13 27.07 -42.21
CA ASN A 28 -2.46 27.53 -40.99
C ASN A 28 -3.44 27.45 -39.81
N TRP A 29 -3.03 26.87 -38.68
CA TRP A 29 -3.77 27.06 -37.42
C TRP A 29 -3.71 28.53 -37.02
N THR A 30 -4.86 29.11 -36.67
CA THR A 30 -5.00 30.51 -36.27
C THR A 30 -5.66 30.69 -34.91
N GLY A 31 -6.28 29.65 -34.35
CA GLY A 31 -7.05 29.73 -33.10
C GLY A 31 -8.20 30.74 -33.14
N ALA A 32 -8.60 31.21 -34.33
CA ALA A 32 -9.49 32.36 -34.47
C ALA A 32 -10.97 32.04 -34.17
N GLY A 33 -11.33 30.76 -34.01
CA GLY A 33 -12.67 30.31 -33.60
C GLY A 33 -12.98 30.59 -32.14
N GLY A 34 -11.97 30.87 -31.31
CA GLY A 34 -12.14 31.13 -29.88
C GLY A 34 -12.35 29.87 -29.03
N ASP A 35 -12.12 28.70 -29.63
CA ASP A 35 -11.99 27.40 -28.98
C ASP A 35 -10.70 26.73 -29.50
N ASP A 36 -10.29 25.64 -28.85
CA ASP A 36 -9.11 24.87 -29.25
C ASP A 36 -9.48 23.68 -30.15
N ASP A 37 -10.71 23.59 -30.63
CA ASP A 37 -11.23 22.44 -31.36
C ASP A 37 -10.58 22.33 -32.75
N TRP A 38 -9.80 21.27 -32.97
CA TRP A 38 -9.13 20.98 -34.25
C TRP A 38 -10.10 20.95 -35.43
N MET A 39 -11.31 20.46 -35.21
CA MET A 39 -12.31 20.27 -36.26
C MET A 39 -13.10 21.53 -36.58
N ASN A 40 -12.96 22.58 -35.77
CA ASN A 40 -13.60 23.87 -36.04
C ASN A 40 -12.89 24.59 -37.21
N PRO A 41 -13.54 24.75 -38.38
CA PRO A 41 -12.90 25.40 -39.53
C PRO A 41 -12.54 26.87 -39.27
N ALA A 42 -13.16 27.52 -38.27
CA ALA A 42 -12.83 28.89 -37.89
C ALA A 42 -11.43 29.02 -37.23
N ASN A 43 -10.89 27.93 -36.68
CA ASN A 43 -9.53 27.88 -36.15
C ASN A 43 -8.46 27.73 -37.22
N TRP A 44 -8.86 27.59 -38.49
CA TRP A 44 -7.95 27.47 -39.62
C TRP A 44 -8.00 28.72 -40.50
N GLY A 45 -6.84 29.16 -40.98
CA GLY A 45 -6.68 30.21 -41.99
C GLY A 45 -7.11 29.77 -43.39
N GLY A 46 -8.23 29.05 -43.52
CA GLY A 46 -8.69 28.41 -44.75
C GLY A 46 -9.83 27.41 -44.51
N THR A 47 -9.95 26.41 -45.38
CA THR A 47 -10.80 25.24 -45.12
C THR A 47 -10.09 24.27 -44.18
N LEU A 48 -10.86 23.45 -43.46
CA LEU A 48 -10.32 22.33 -42.69
C LEU A 48 -9.32 21.52 -43.54
N PRO A 49 -8.15 21.15 -42.99
CA PRO A 49 -7.19 20.33 -43.70
C PRO A 49 -7.81 18.99 -44.10
N THR A 50 -7.56 18.51 -45.33
CA THR A 50 -8.16 17.24 -45.81
C THR A 50 -7.17 16.28 -46.49
N ALA A 51 -5.93 16.73 -46.76
CA ALA A 51 -4.80 15.96 -47.33
C ALA A 51 -3.56 16.83 -47.61
N GLN A 52 -3.57 18.12 -47.23
CA GLN A 52 -2.50 19.07 -47.56
C GLN A 52 -1.57 19.25 -46.36
N ASN A 53 -0.35 19.73 -46.63
CA ASN A 53 0.57 20.17 -45.59
C ASN A 53 -0.13 21.18 -44.67
N THR A 54 -0.31 20.84 -43.40
CA THR A 54 -0.75 21.79 -42.38
C THR A 54 0.43 22.42 -41.70
N TRP A 55 0.23 23.65 -41.22
CA TRP A 55 1.24 24.39 -40.49
C TRP A 55 0.58 24.98 -39.24
N MET A 56 1.19 24.77 -38.07
CA MET A 56 0.85 25.51 -36.86
C MET A 56 2.05 26.39 -36.54
N ASP A 57 1.86 27.72 -36.44
CA ASP A 57 2.94 28.71 -36.18
C ASP A 57 2.57 29.72 -35.08
N ASN A 58 1.35 29.61 -34.54
CA ASN A 58 0.83 30.50 -33.51
C ASN A 58 1.01 29.87 -32.13
N SER A 59 1.13 30.73 -31.12
CA SER A 59 1.29 30.41 -29.69
C SER A 59 0.07 29.77 -29.03
N ASP A 60 -0.80 29.13 -29.80
CA ASP A 60 -2.11 28.71 -29.34
C ASP A 60 -2.15 27.19 -29.16
N THR A 61 -3.08 26.74 -28.31
CA THR A 61 -3.36 25.33 -28.04
C THR A 61 -4.34 24.77 -29.08
N ALA A 62 -4.19 23.49 -29.42
CA ALA A 62 -5.15 22.77 -30.25
C ALA A 62 -5.48 21.41 -29.61
N VAL A 63 -6.74 21.00 -29.69
CA VAL A 63 -7.27 19.76 -29.13
C VAL A 63 -8.09 19.03 -30.20
N LEU A 64 -7.74 17.78 -30.48
CA LEU A 64 -8.54 16.86 -31.29
C LEU A 64 -9.32 15.94 -30.34
N TYR A 65 -10.64 15.94 -30.41
CA TYR A 65 -11.50 15.18 -29.48
C TYR A 65 -11.70 13.73 -29.91
N ALA A 66 -12.16 12.88 -28.98
CA ALA A 66 -12.23 11.42 -29.12
C ALA A 66 -13.09 10.93 -30.31
N ASP A 67 -14.15 11.66 -30.65
CA ASP A 67 -15.10 11.28 -31.72
C ASP A 67 -14.63 11.71 -33.13
N ASP A 68 -13.47 12.37 -33.23
CA ASP A 68 -12.96 12.91 -34.47
C ASP A 68 -11.95 11.96 -35.13
N GLU A 69 -12.16 11.69 -36.42
CA GLU A 69 -11.16 11.09 -37.32
C GLU A 69 -10.76 12.12 -38.36
N ASP A 70 -9.47 12.47 -38.42
CA ASP A 70 -8.94 13.35 -39.46
C ASP A 70 -7.73 12.73 -40.16
N THR A 71 -7.55 13.10 -41.43
CA THR A 71 -6.43 12.66 -42.28
C THR A 71 -5.71 13.87 -42.83
N VAL A 72 -4.49 14.10 -42.35
CA VAL A 72 -3.71 15.29 -42.66
C VAL A 72 -2.33 14.89 -43.15
N ALA A 73 -1.71 15.64 -44.07
CA ALA A 73 -0.28 15.50 -44.34
C ALA A 73 0.42 16.50 -43.43
N MET A 74 1.05 16.08 -42.33
CA MET A 74 1.42 17.04 -41.26
C MET A 74 2.85 17.56 -41.39
N PHE A 75 3.09 18.79 -40.96
CA PHE A 75 4.41 19.41 -40.89
C PHE A 75 4.37 20.45 -39.75
N PHE A 76 5.02 20.20 -38.61
CA PHE A 76 5.15 21.23 -37.56
C PHE A 76 6.58 21.79 -37.53
N PRO A 77 6.84 22.90 -38.24
CA PRO A 77 7.92 23.77 -37.86
C PRO A 77 7.39 24.50 -36.62
N GLY A 78 7.89 24.19 -35.43
CA GLY A 78 7.48 24.93 -34.24
C GLY A 78 7.61 26.43 -34.53
N GLY A 79 6.60 27.21 -34.16
CA GLY A 79 6.74 28.65 -34.12
C GLY A 79 7.51 29.08 -32.88
N THR A 80 7.85 30.36 -32.83
CA THR A 80 8.03 31.05 -31.55
C THR A 80 6.87 32.03 -31.43
N PRO A 81 6.01 31.92 -30.40
CA PRO A 81 6.05 31.00 -29.24
C PRO A 81 5.67 29.54 -29.55
N GLY A 82 5.97 28.62 -28.63
CA GLY A 82 5.75 27.18 -28.81
C GLY A 82 4.28 26.78 -28.93
N ILE A 83 4.05 25.55 -29.41
CA ILE A 83 2.72 25.04 -29.79
C ILE A 83 2.42 23.75 -29.03
N ASP A 84 1.21 23.64 -28.49
CA ASP A 84 0.74 22.47 -27.75
C ASP A 84 -0.46 21.84 -28.46
N LEU A 85 -0.31 20.58 -28.89
CA LEU A 85 -1.38 19.78 -29.50
C LEU A 85 -1.75 18.61 -28.59
N THR A 86 -3.04 18.50 -28.22
CA THR A 86 -3.57 17.33 -27.51
C THR A 86 -4.45 16.49 -28.43
N ILE A 87 -4.18 15.19 -28.51
CA ILE A 87 -4.89 14.21 -29.35
C ILE A 87 -5.63 13.24 -28.42
N LYS A 88 -6.96 13.36 -28.37
CA LYS A 88 -7.85 12.44 -27.66
C LYS A 88 -8.60 11.48 -28.59
N GLY A 89 -8.70 11.81 -29.88
CA GLY A 89 -9.26 10.97 -30.95
C GLY A 89 -8.21 10.33 -31.85
N THR A 90 -8.53 10.12 -33.13
CA THR A 90 -7.58 9.53 -34.10
C THR A 90 -7.08 10.56 -35.10
N LEU A 91 -5.76 10.80 -35.11
CA LEU A 91 -5.08 11.66 -36.07
C LEU A 91 -4.22 10.84 -37.03
N ASN A 92 -4.54 10.89 -38.33
CA ASN A 92 -3.77 10.21 -39.38
C ASN A 92 -2.87 11.19 -40.14
N ALA A 93 -1.59 11.26 -39.75
CA ALA A 93 -0.54 11.94 -40.50
C ALA A 93 -0.09 11.08 -41.71
N THR A 94 -0.67 11.32 -42.88
CA THR A 94 -0.33 10.63 -44.15
C THR A 94 1.07 10.94 -44.69
N GLY A 95 1.76 11.92 -44.09
CA GLY A 95 3.11 12.32 -44.44
C GLY A 95 4.03 12.24 -43.22
N ARG A 96 5.02 13.14 -43.18
CA ARG A 96 5.92 13.23 -42.04
C ARG A 96 5.17 13.80 -40.83
N MET A 97 5.68 13.55 -39.64
CA MET A 97 5.33 14.33 -38.46
C MET A 97 6.63 14.86 -37.86
N ARG A 98 6.67 16.13 -37.51
CA ARG A 98 7.88 16.78 -37.00
C ARG A 98 7.50 17.68 -35.86
N ILE A 99 8.05 17.49 -34.68
CA ILE A 99 7.82 18.36 -33.52
C ILE A 99 9.06 19.24 -33.39
N ALA A 100 8.89 20.56 -33.40
CA ALA A 100 9.98 21.53 -33.25
C ALA A 100 11.16 21.35 -34.25
N GLU A 101 10.88 21.35 -35.56
CA GLU A 101 11.94 21.20 -36.58
C GLU A 101 12.89 22.42 -36.70
N GLY A 102 12.42 23.65 -36.46
CA GLY A 102 13.21 24.85 -36.67
C GLY A 102 14.14 25.19 -35.50
N ALA A 103 15.27 25.83 -35.77
CA ALA A 103 16.14 26.36 -34.71
C ALA A 103 15.40 27.39 -33.85
N GLY A 104 15.44 27.22 -32.52
CA GLY A 104 14.78 28.11 -31.56
C GLY A 104 13.28 27.88 -31.38
N THR A 105 12.74 26.82 -31.98
CA THR A 105 11.31 26.51 -31.93
C THR A 105 11.00 25.55 -30.78
N THR A 106 9.78 25.59 -30.25
CA THR A 106 9.31 24.64 -29.22
C THR A 106 8.00 24.03 -29.66
N GLY A 107 7.79 22.74 -29.40
CA GLY A 107 6.50 22.10 -29.66
C GLY A 107 6.26 20.93 -28.70
N ILE A 108 5.03 20.81 -28.22
CA ILE A 108 4.57 19.73 -27.37
C ILE A 108 3.40 19.04 -28.07
N VAL A 109 3.46 17.73 -28.17
CA VAL A 109 2.32 16.91 -28.59
C VAL A 109 1.99 15.94 -27.46
N THR A 110 0.74 15.90 -27.06
CA THR A 110 0.20 14.95 -26.07
C THR A 110 -0.81 14.05 -26.75
N VAL A 111 -0.62 12.74 -26.69
CA VAL A 111 -1.60 11.72 -27.09
C VAL A 111 -2.23 11.18 -25.81
N ASP A 112 -3.45 11.64 -25.53
CA ASP A 112 -4.18 11.45 -24.26
C ASP A 112 -5.38 10.53 -24.53
N GLY A 113 -5.17 9.22 -24.44
CA GLY A 113 -6.14 8.17 -24.82
C GLY A 113 -6.46 8.05 -26.31
N GLY A 114 -5.94 8.96 -27.15
CA GLY A 114 -6.12 8.95 -28.60
C GLY A 114 -5.13 8.07 -29.36
N THR A 115 -5.22 8.11 -30.69
CA THR A 115 -4.29 7.43 -31.61
C THR A 115 -3.67 8.42 -32.60
N LEU A 116 -2.34 8.40 -32.73
CA LEU A 116 -1.60 9.14 -33.74
C LEU A 116 -0.93 8.18 -34.73
N ASN A 117 -1.39 8.17 -35.99
CA ASN A 117 -0.80 7.36 -37.05
C ASN A 117 0.09 8.22 -37.95
N VAL A 118 1.37 7.88 -38.11
CA VAL A 118 2.34 8.55 -38.97
C VAL A 118 2.79 7.62 -40.09
N ALA A 119 2.45 7.98 -41.32
CA ALA A 119 2.71 7.16 -42.50
C ALA A 119 4.07 7.43 -43.17
N ASP A 120 4.90 8.33 -42.62
CA ASP A 120 6.27 8.57 -43.11
C ASP A 120 7.21 8.78 -41.91
N HIS A 121 8.11 9.76 -41.94
CA HIS A 121 9.09 9.99 -40.87
C HIS A 121 8.46 10.70 -39.67
N PHE A 122 8.79 10.27 -38.44
CA PHE A 122 8.36 10.96 -37.23
C PHE A 122 9.56 11.51 -36.45
N TYR A 123 9.68 12.84 -36.34
CA TYR A 123 10.80 13.50 -35.68
C TYR A 123 10.37 14.26 -34.44
N VAL A 124 11.10 14.11 -33.35
CA VAL A 124 10.97 14.94 -32.14
C VAL A 124 12.24 15.77 -31.99
N GLY A 125 12.17 17.05 -32.36
CA GLY A 125 13.21 18.04 -32.06
C GLY A 125 14.34 18.17 -33.08
N ALA A 126 14.04 18.19 -34.37
CA ALA A 126 15.09 18.24 -35.39
C ALA A 126 15.95 19.52 -35.36
N GLY A 127 15.41 20.66 -34.92
CA GLY A 127 16.19 21.90 -34.79
C GLY A 127 15.87 22.69 -33.52
N GLY A 128 14.71 22.46 -32.94
CA GLY A 128 14.22 23.11 -31.72
C GLY A 128 14.15 22.17 -30.52
N THR A 129 13.23 22.46 -29.62
CA THR A 129 12.91 21.69 -28.41
C THR A 129 11.56 21.01 -28.60
N GLY A 130 11.57 19.73 -28.95
CA GLY A 130 10.37 18.92 -29.12
C GLY A 130 10.06 18.10 -27.87
N LYS A 131 8.78 18.03 -27.50
CA LYS A 131 8.26 17.11 -26.48
C LYS A 131 7.10 16.29 -27.05
N LEU A 132 7.12 14.99 -26.82
CA LEU A 132 5.99 14.08 -27.05
C LEU A 132 5.60 13.44 -25.73
N ILE A 133 4.31 13.43 -25.39
CA ILE A 133 3.74 12.76 -24.21
C ILE A 133 2.69 11.78 -24.71
N VAL A 134 2.74 10.53 -24.27
CA VAL A 134 1.75 9.49 -24.57
C VAL A 134 1.22 8.96 -23.24
N THR A 135 -0.08 9.12 -23.00
CA THR A 135 -0.70 8.84 -21.71
C THR A 135 -2.17 8.41 -21.84
N ASN A 136 -2.77 7.96 -20.74
CA ASN A 136 -4.14 7.45 -20.62
C ASN A 136 -4.44 6.36 -21.67
N GLY A 137 -3.50 5.44 -21.89
CA GLY A 137 -3.60 4.40 -22.93
C GLY A 137 -3.43 4.88 -24.37
N GLY A 138 -2.97 6.12 -24.59
CA GLY A 138 -2.74 6.67 -25.93
C GLY A 138 -1.75 5.84 -26.76
N THR A 139 -1.90 5.85 -28.09
CA THR A 139 -1.06 5.07 -29.01
C THR A 139 -0.49 5.91 -30.16
N VAL A 140 0.79 5.73 -30.48
CA VAL A 140 1.41 6.26 -31.71
C VAL A 140 1.87 5.13 -32.61
N ASN A 141 1.50 5.16 -33.89
CA ASN A 141 1.92 4.16 -34.88
C ASN A 141 2.69 4.81 -36.02
N GLN A 142 3.94 4.40 -36.23
CA GLN A 142 4.76 4.79 -37.38
C GLN A 142 5.06 3.55 -38.23
N THR A 143 4.60 3.54 -39.49
CA THR A 143 4.46 2.29 -40.26
C THR A 143 5.37 2.16 -41.49
N VAL A 144 6.27 3.12 -41.74
CA VAL A 144 7.14 3.11 -42.94
C VAL A 144 8.61 2.92 -42.57
N SER A 145 9.25 1.96 -43.24
CA SER A 145 10.66 1.61 -43.06
C SER A 145 11.64 2.59 -43.75
N GLY A 146 12.86 2.68 -43.21
CA GLY A 146 14.01 3.33 -43.82
C GLY A 146 14.43 4.67 -43.20
N TYR A 147 13.55 5.33 -42.45
CA TYR A 147 13.84 6.56 -41.72
C TYR A 147 12.82 6.81 -40.58
N GLY A 148 12.57 5.81 -39.72
CA GLY A 148 11.44 5.73 -38.78
C GLY A 148 11.28 6.84 -37.73
N PHE A 149 11.07 6.47 -36.47
CA PHE A 149 10.93 7.40 -35.36
C PHE A 149 12.31 7.91 -34.91
N GLN A 150 12.51 9.24 -34.82
CA GLN A 150 13.81 9.82 -34.48
C GLN A 150 13.76 10.89 -33.39
N VAL A 151 14.68 10.77 -32.41
CA VAL A 151 14.71 11.61 -31.20
C VAL A 151 16.15 12.07 -30.85
N PRO A 152 16.50 13.32 -31.15
CA PRO A 152 16.18 13.96 -32.42
C PRO A 152 16.93 13.26 -33.58
N PRO A 153 16.56 13.56 -34.85
CA PRO A 153 17.27 13.05 -36.02
C PRO A 153 18.76 13.45 -36.05
N ALA A 154 19.61 12.61 -36.65
CA ALA A 154 21.07 12.81 -36.69
C ALA A 154 21.53 14.10 -37.41
N TRP A 155 20.75 14.58 -38.37
CA TRP A 155 21.01 15.85 -39.06
C TRP A 155 20.54 17.07 -38.25
N GLY A 156 19.95 16.86 -37.09
CA GLY A 156 19.40 17.91 -36.27
C GLY A 156 20.47 18.78 -35.61
N THR A 157 20.40 20.09 -35.86
CA THR A 157 21.40 21.04 -35.36
C THR A 157 21.02 21.68 -34.02
N GLY A 158 19.82 21.40 -33.50
CA GLY A 158 19.32 21.96 -32.24
C GLY A 158 20.23 21.63 -31.06
N THR A 159 20.38 22.55 -30.10
CA THR A 159 21.17 22.33 -28.88
C THR A 159 20.34 21.86 -27.69
N ALA A 160 19.01 21.85 -27.83
CA ALA A 160 18.10 21.48 -26.77
C ALA A 160 17.94 19.95 -26.64
N THR A 161 17.61 19.51 -25.44
CA THR A 161 17.19 18.13 -25.17
C THR A 161 15.75 17.94 -25.62
N ASN A 162 15.49 16.87 -26.36
CA ASN A 162 14.17 16.52 -26.89
C ASN A 162 13.65 15.30 -26.13
N VAL A 163 12.41 15.37 -25.67
CA VAL A 163 11.89 14.43 -24.68
C VAL A 163 10.66 13.72 -25.23
N VAL A 164 10.64 12.40 -25.09
CA VAL A 164 9.45 11.57 -25.27
C VAL A 164 9.11 10.94 -23.94
N GLU A 165 7.87 11.02 -23.49
CA GLU A 165 7.39 10.42 -22.25
C GLU A 165 6.24 9.46 -22.57
N LEU A 166 6.44 8.17 -22.30
CA LEU A 166 5.45 7.10 -22.44
C LEU A 166 4.99 6.75 -21.04
N ILE A 167 3.96 7.41 -20.52
CA ILE A 167 3.55 7.25 -19.12
C ILE A 167 2.87 5.89 -18.94
N ASP A 168 1.80 5.70 -19.70
CA ASP A 168 0.91 4.54 -19.69
C ASP A 168 0.35 4.29 -21.11
N GLY A 169 1.11 4.68 -22.13
CA GLY A 169 0.76 4.55 -23.54
C GLY A 169 1.88 3.93 -24.37
N ALA A 170 1.60 3.71 -25.66
CA ALA A 170 2.47 2.93 -26.54
C ALA A 170 2.97 3.73 -27.76
N ILE A 171 4.21 3.48 -28.18
CA ILE A 171 4.72 3.82 -29.52
C ILE A 171 5.09 2.54 -30.26
N ASN A 172 4.47 2.32 -31.42
CA ASN A 172 4.82 1.27 -32.37
C ASN A 172 5.55 1.92 -33.56
N THR A 173 6.77 1.51 -33.86
CA THR A 173 7.56 2.07 -34.98
C THR A 173 8.38 1.01 -35.71
N VAL A 174 8.64 1.24 -37.00
CA VAL A 174 9.44 0.29 -37.80
C VAL A 174 10.95 0.41 -37.55
N ASP A 175 11.40 1.55 -37.03
CA ASP A 175 12.82 1.87 -36.85
C ASP A 175 12.96 3.02 -35.82
N LEU A 176 13.99 2.96 -34.97
CA LEU A 176 14.27 3.97 -33.94
C LEU A 176 15.71 4.49 -34.11
N ALA A 177 15.85 5.80 -34.33
CA ALA A 177 17.15 6.46 -34.34
C ALA A 177 17.26 7.56 -33.29
N MET A 178 18.29 7.51 -32.45
CA MET A 178 18.51 8.50 -31.39
C MET A 178 19.89 9.16 -31.47
N THR A 179 20.00 10.34 -30.88
CA THR A 179 21.29 11.00 -30.61
C THR A 179 21.40 11.40 -29.14
N ALA A 180 22.58 11.84 -28.71
CA ALA A 180 22.84 12.28 -27.33
C ALA A 180 22.00 13.47 -26.83
N LYS A 181 21.14 14.03 -27.68
CA LYS A 181 20.19 15.11 -27.33
C LYS A 181 18.76 14.60 -27.17
N GLY A 182 18.52 13.32 -27.42
CA GLY A 182 17.23 12.69 -27.25
C GLY A 182 17.14 12.00 -25.91
N LEU A 183 15.95 12.04 -25.32
CA LEU A 183 15.60 11.32 -24.12
C LEU A 183 14.22 10.68 -24.31
N ILE A 184 14.12 9.38 -24.13
CA ILE A 184 12.85 8.67 -24.01
C ILE A 184 12.71 8.24 -22.56
N LYS A 185 11.58 8.57 -21.95
CA LYS A 185 11.20 8.12 -20.62
C LYS A 185 10.01 7.17 -20.73
N ILE A 186 10.08 6.02 -20.05
CA ILE A 186 9.02 5.00 -20.07
C ILE A 186 8.49 4.76 -18.65
N GLY A 187 7.20 4.89 -18.43
CA GLY A 187 6.50 4.58 -17.19
C GLY A 187 6.15 3.09 -17.09
N ALA A 188 5.60 2.67 -15.95
CA ALA A 188 5.33 1.25 -15.66
C ALA A 188 4.49 0.57 -16.76
N ASP A 189 3.44 1.25 -17.20
CA ASP A 189 2.52 0.74 -18.22
C ASP A 189 2.84 1.26 -19.63
N GLY A 190 3.91 2.05 -19.76
CA GLY A 190 4.38 2.58 -21.04
C GLY A 190 5.16 1.53 -21.84
N SER A 191 5.03 1.56 -23.18
CA SER A 191 5.79 0.65 -24.04
C SER A 191 6.30 1.29 -25.33
N LEU A 192 7.53 0.93 -25.72
CA LEU A 192 8.09 1.24 -27.02
C LEU A 192 8.34 -0.07 -27.77
N VAL A 193 7.65 -0.24 -28.90
CA VAL A 193 7.70 -1.43 -29.76
C VAL A 193 8.37 -1.05 -31.07
N VAL A 194 9.46 -1.72 -31.40
CA VAL A 194 10.22 -1.52 -32.64
C VAL A 194 10.17 -2.79 -33.48
N ASP A 195 9.72 -2.70 -34.74
CA ASP A 195 9.66 -3.86 -35.64
C ASP A 195 11.06 -4.46 -35.83
N GLY A 196 11.15 -5.79 -35.81
CA GLY A 196 12.40 -6.52 -35.97
C GLY A 196 13.16 -6.74 -34.67
N ASN A 197 14.35 -7.35 -34.79
CA ASN A 197 15.24 -7.62 -33.66
C ASN A 197 16.29 -6.52 -33.56
N GLU A 198 15.93 -5.44 -32.88
CA GLU A 198 16.74 -4.24 -32.67
C GLU A 198 17.33 -4.18 -31.25
N LYS A 199 17.34 -5.32 -30.54
CA LYS A 199 17.77 -5.41 -29.14
C LYS A 199 19.15 -4.81 -28.90
N THR A 200 20.12 -5.12 -29.74
CA THR A 200 21.50 -4.62 -29.60
C THR A 200 21.59 -3.09 -29.74
N GLU A 201 20.82 -2.50 -30.64
CA GLU A 201 20.81 -1.05 -30.85
C GLU A 201 20.13 -0.34 -29.67
N ILE A 202 18.97 -0.84 -29.24
CA ILE A 202 18.19 -0.31 -28.13
C ILE A 202 18.95 -0.42 -26.80
N GLU A 203 19.59 -1.55 -26.51
CA GLU A 203 20.47 -1.72 -25.35
C GLU A 203 21.62 -0.70 -25.37
N GLY A 204 22.12 -0.33 -26.55
CA GLY A 204 23.09 0.74 -26.73
C GLY A 204 22.53 2.11 -26.32
N TYR A 205 21.28 2.42 -26.67
CA TYR A 205 20.63 3.67 -26.25
C TYR A 205 20.36 3.71 -24.73
N ILE A 206 19.95 2.60 -24.13
CA ILE A 206 19.80 2.46 -22.68
C ILE A 206 21.15 2.65 -21.97
N GLY A 207 22.20 1.97 -22.45
CA GLY A 207 23.55 2.08 -21.88
C GLY A 207 24.15 3.50 -21.96
N ASN A 208 23.70 4.31 -22.92
CA ASN A 208 24.06 5.73 -23.04
C ASN A 208 23.19 6.66 -22.18
N GLY A 209 22.18 6.14 -21.48
CA GLY A 209 21.22 6.92 -20.68
C GLY A 209 20.21 7.71 -21.52
N TRP A 210 19.96 7.31 -22.77
CA TRP A 210 19.02 8.00 -23.66
C TRP A 210 17.61 7.44 -23.55
N ILE A 211 17.46 6.21 -23.06
CA ILE A 211 16.19 5.61 -22.68
C ILE A 211 16.26 5.31 -21.18
N VAL A 212 15.34 5.86 -20.41
CA VAL A 212 15.29 5.77 -18.94
C VAL A 212 13.86 5.52 -18.47
N PRO A 213 13.64 4.99 -17.26
CA PRO A 213 12.32 5.00 -16.64
C PRO A 213 11.82 6.44 -16.37
N VAL A 214 10.51 6.66 -16.32
CA VAL A 214 9.90 7.94 -15.88
C VAL A 214 10.21 8.18 -14.40
N SER A 215 10.13 7.15 -13.56
CA SER A 215 10.53 7.20 -12.15
C SER A 215 12.03 6.95 -12.01
N SER A 216 12.67 7.51 -10.98
CA SER A 216 14.09 7.25 -10.70
C SER A 216 14.39 5.81 -10.25
N PHE A 217 13.37 4.96 -10.15
CA PHE A 217 13.43 3.64 -9.49
C PHE A 217 13.12 2.46 -10.42
N GLY A 218 12.78 2.69 -11.69
CA GLY A 218 12.54 1.62 -12.66
C GLY A 218 13.82 1.07 -13.31
N THR A 219 13.76 -0.15 -13.84
CA THR A 219 14.75 -0.67 -14.80
C THR A 219 14.11 -0.77 -16.18
N ILE A 220 14.85 -0.47 -17.24
CA ILE A 220 14.37 -0.70 -18.60
C ILE A 220 14.69 -2.14 -19.00
N THR A 221 13.68 -2.89 -19.42
CA THR A 221 13.83 -4.21 -20.01
C THR A 221 13.69 -4.16 -21.54
N VAL A 222 14.40 -5.05 -22.22
CA VAL A 222 14.35 -5.20 -23.67
C VAL A 222 14.13 -6.66 -24.01
N THR A 223 12.95 -6.97 -24.53
CA THR A 223 12.54 -8.30 -24.96
C THR A 223 12.38 -8.35 -26.48
N TYR A 224 12.47 -9.55 -27.06
CA TYR A 224 12.21 -9.78 -28.47
C TYR A 224 11.25 -10.95 -28.58
N ASP A 225 10.06 -10.70 -29.12
CA ASP A 225 8.94 -11.67 -29.16
C ASP A 225 8.96 -12.58 -30.41
N GLY A 226 9.97 -12.44 -31.27
CA GLY A 226 10.06 -13.12 -32.56
C GLY A 226 9.60 -12.29 -33.76
N SER A 227 8.95 -11.15 -33.53
CA SER A 227 8.60 -10.15 -34.54
C SER A 227 9.20 -8.79 -34.21
N ASN A 228 9.03 -8.33 -32.96
CA ASN A 228 9.29 -6.97 -32.52
C ASN A 228 10.19 -6.96 -31.28
N THR A 229 10.96 -5.89 -31.14
CA THR A 229 11.70 -5.57 -29.93
C THR A 229 10.85 -4.68 -29.05
N ILE A 230 10.55 -5.13 -27.84
CA ILE A 230 9.67 -4.45 -26.89
C ILE A 230 10.54 -3.88 -25.77
N VAL A 231 10.33 -2.61 -25.46
CA VAL A 231 11.03 -1.87 -24.41
C VAL A 231 9.99 -1.39 -23.40
N GLN A 232 10.14 -1.84 -22.16
CA GLN A 232 9.24 -1.51 -21.06
C GLN A 232 10.04 -1.10 -19.84
N ALA A 233 9.47 -0.21 -19.01
CA ALA A 233 10.01 0.01 -17.69
C ALA A 233 9.42 -1.05 -16.76
N VAL A 234 10.28 -1.92 -16.25
CA VAL A 234 9.93 -2.73 -15.09
C VAL A 234 10.22 -1.87 -13.89
N VAL A 235 9.17 -1.27 -13.34
CA VAL A 235 9.22 -0.80 -11.97
C VAL A 235 9.30 -2.08 -11.14
N PRO A 236 10.36 -2.29 -10.33
CA PRO A 236 10.38 -3.39 -9.37
C PRO A 236 9.06 -3.34 -8.62
N ASP A 237 8.41 -4.47 -8.36
CA ASP A 237 7.21 -4.45 -7.55
C ASP A 237 7.54 -3.78 -6.20
N LEU A 238 7.05 -2.55 -6.05
CA LEU A 238 7.27 -1.71 -4.89
C LEU A 238 6.19 -1.95 -3.84
N SER A 239 5.25 -2.89 -4.07
CA SER A 239 4.21 -3.30 -3.11
C SER A 239 4.79 -3.75 -1.76
N HIS A 240 6.07 -4.09 -1.71
CA HIS A 240 6.80 -4.47 -0.49
C HIS A 240 7.99 -3.56 -0.11
N ARG A 241 8.25 -2.43 -0.79
CA ARG A 241 9.59 -1.77 -0.74
C ARG A 241 9.64 -0.24 -0.68
N VAL A 242 8.55 0.41 -0.28
CA VAL A 242 8.47 1.86 0.01
C VAL A 242 7.85 1.99 1.40
N PRO A 243 8.11 3.05 2.21
CA PRO A 243 7.29 3.34 3.39
C PRO A 243 5.82 3.09 3.04
N TYR A 244 5.17 2.19 3.78
CA TYR A 244 3.80 1.81 3.50
C TYR A 244 2.97 3.09 3.53
N VAL A 245 2.52 3.50 2.34
CA VAL A 245 1.52 4.54 2.20
C VAL A 245 0.22 3.78 2.11
N ASP A 246 -0.48 3.68 3.26
CA ASP A 246 -1.86 3.24 3.20
C ASP A 246 -2.63 4.16 2.26
N ASN A 247 -3.68 3.61 1.67
CA ASN A 247 -4.37 4.20 0.54
C ASN A 247 -5.09 5.52 0.85
N GLU A 248 -5.00 6.10 2.06
CA GLU A 248 -5.54 7.45 2.24
C GLU A 248 -4.75 8.46 3.09
N ASN A 249 -3.87 8.14 4.06
CA ASN A 249 -3.32 9.21 4.92
C ASN A 249 -1.98 8.93 5.66
N THR A 250 -1.35 7.76 5.50
CA THR A 250 -0.17 7.38 6.33
C THR A 250 1.12 7.27 5.53
N VAL A 251 2.26 7.54 6.18
CA VAL A 251 3.63 7.24 5.74
C VAL A 251 4.30 6.56 6.92
N ALA A 252 4.49 5.25 6.85
CA ALA A 252 5.08 4.48 7.94
C ALA A 252 6.40 3.81 7.52
N LEU A 253 7.40 3.86 8.41
CA LEU A 253 8.58 3.02 8.35
C LEU A 253 8.33 1.82 9.25
N TRP A 254 7.75 0.76 8.67
CA TRP A 254 7.71 -0.54 9.31
C TRP A 254 9.08 -1.19 9.10
N HIS A 255 9.77 -1.58 10.16
CA HIS A 255 10.92 -2.47 10.03
C HIS A 255 10.57 -3.82 10.61
N MET A 256 10.70 -4.82 9.75
CA MET A 256 10.39 -6.21 10.00
C MET A 256 11.40 -6.83 10.95
N ASP A 257 10.91 -7.43 12.02
CA ASP A 257 11.75 -8.30 12.84
C ASP A 257 12.09 -9.60 12.09
N ALA A 258 13.38 -9.93 12.04
CA ALA A 258 13.84 -11.15 11.39
C ALA A 258 13.75 -12.32 12.38
N VAL A 259 12.79 -13.22 12.13
CA VAL A 259 12.64 -14.51 12.83
C VAL A 259 14.00 -15.18 13.00
N ARG A 260 14.37 -15.46 14.26
CA ARG A 260 15.28 -16.55 14.58
C ARG A 260 14.62 -17.53 15.52
N ASP A 261 14.77 -18.79 15.15
CA ASP A 261 14.52 -19.97 15.97
C ASP A 261 15.23 -19.84 17.33
N GLN A 262 14.55 -19.28 18.33
CA GLN A 262 14.49 -19.71 19.73
C GLN A 262 14.10 -18.54 20.64
N GLU A 263 12.83 -18.58 21.04
CA GLU A 263 12.23 -18.00 22.26
C GLU A 263 12.31 -16.46 22.36
N PHE A 264 11.11 -15.84 22.37
CA PHE A 264 10.76 -14.40 22.37
C PHE A 264 10.65 -13.78 20.96
N VAL A 265 9.42 -13.78 20.46
CA VAL A 265 8.93 -13.25 19.18
C VAL A 265 7.75 -12.34 19.54
N ASP A 266 7.75 -11.07 19.13
CA ASP A 266 6.49 -10.34 18.93
C ASP A 266 5.88 -10.82 17.60
N ASP A 267 4.56 -10.94 17.57
CA ASP A 267 3.85 -11.93 16.78
C ASP A 267 3.08 -11.38 15.56
N ASP A 268 3.38 -10.16 15.09
CA ASP A 268 2.64 -9.51 14.00
C ASP A 268 3.41 -9.26 12.69
N ASP A 269 4.73 -9.51 12.60
CA ASP A 269 5.51 -9.27 11.38
C ASP A 269 5.89 -10.53 10.56
N ARG A 270 5.34 -10.64 9.34
CA ARG A 270 5.73 -11.68 8.36
C ARG A 270 7.09 -11.36 7.70
N VAL A 271 8.02 -12.32 7.81
CA VAL A 271 9.39 -12.24 7.24
C VAL A 271 9.40 -12.28 5.71
N VAL A 272 9.82 -11.18 5.09
CA VAL A 272 10.25 -11.08 3.67
C VAL A 272 11.78 -11.02 3.59
N PHE A 273 12.41 -12.05 3.02
CA PHE A 273 13.86 -12.05 2.83
C PHE A 273 14.26 -11.09 1.69
N GLY A 274 14.66 -9.85 2.02
CA GLY A 274 15.18 -8.85 1.07
C GLY A 274 16.45 -8.14 1.58
N ARG A 275 17.49 -8.03 0.74
CA ARG A 275 18.76 -7.35 1.09
C ARG A 275 18.60 -5.83 1.21
N ASN A 276 19.21 -5.28 2.26
CA ASN A 276 19.19 -3.89 2.73
C ASN A 276 19.99 -2.87 1.85
N ALA A 277 19.79 -2.87 0.53
CA ALA A 277 20.62 -2.09 -0.42
C ALA A 277 20.02 -0.75 -0.91
N ASP A 278 18.72 -0.46 -0.67
CA ASP A 278 17.99 0.56 -1.45
C ASP A 278 17.41 1.75 -0.65
N LEU A 279 17.81 1.93 0.61
CA LEU A 279 17.65 3.22 1.29
C LEU A 279 18.70 4.20 0.72
N THR A 280 18.29 5.20 -0.06
CA THR A 280 19.20 6.27 -0.53
C THR A 280 19.65 7.14 0.65
N VAL A 281 20.66 6.67 1.38
CA VAL A 281 21.50 7.52 2.22
C VAL A 281 22.32 8.37 1.25
N PHE A 282 21.97 9.64 1.08
CA PHE A 282 22.73 10.53 0.19
C PHE A 282 24.20 10.59 0.66
N PRO A 283 25.17 10.14 -0.15
CA PRO A 283 26.56 10.25 0.24
C PRO A 283 26.99 11.72 0.21
N ASN A 284 27.74 12.12 1.23
CA ASN A 284 28.55 13.33 1.16
C ASN A 284 29.53 13.20 -0.02
N PRO A 285 29.55 14.12 -1.00
CA PRO A 285 30.44 14.05 -2.17
C PRO A 285 31.94 14.10 -1.85
N ASN A 286 32.34 14.28 -0.58
CA ASN A 286 33.73 14.43 -0.14
C ASN A 286 34.30 13.28 0.71
N THR A 287 33.56 12.19 0.93
CA THR A 287 34.06 11.02 1.68
C THR A 287 33.63 9.70 1.03
N ASN A 288 34.46 8.66 1.13
CA ASN A 288 34.07 7.28 0.79
C ASN A 288 32.79 6.93 1.57
N GLY A 289 31.76 6.46 0.85
CA GLY A 289 30.35 6.52 1.25
C GLY A 289 29.96 5.80 2.56
N PRO A 290 28.75 6.08 3.07
CA PRO A 290 28.21 5.40 4.25
C PRO A 290 27.90 3.93 3.94
N ALA A 291 28.20 3.06 4.90
CA ALA A 291 27.67 1.70 4.93
C ALA A 291 26.41 1.72 5.81
N LEU A 292 25.27 1.27 5.27
CA LEU A 292 24.22 0.69 6.10
C LEU A 292 24.81 -0.60 6.67
N VAL A 293 25.19 -0.57 7.94
CA VAL A 293 25.76 -1.73 8.61
C VAL A 293 24.59 -2.55 9.12
N ASP A 294 24.23 -3.60 8.38
CA ASP A 294 23.49 -4.71 8.94
C ASP A 294 24.30 -5.25 10.14
N PRO A 295 23.77 -5.18 11.39
CA PRO A 295 24.46 -5.65 12.58
C PRO A 295 24.90 -7.11 12.47
N ALA A 296 24.23 -7.91 11.63
CA ALA A 296 24.51 -9.33 11.47
C ALA A 296 25.69 -9.64 10.51
N VAL A 297 26.16 -8.70 9.69
CA VAL A 297 26.98 -9.07 8.49
C VAL A 297 28.36 -8.38 8.40
N THR A 298 28.78 -7.56 9.37
CA THR A 298 30.10 -6.90 9.32
C THR A 298 31.03 -7.31 10.47
N PRO A 299 31.91 -8.32 10.28
CA PRO A 299 32.90 -8.70 11.28
C PRO A 299 33.98 -7.60 11.41
N GLY A 300 34.06 -6.93 12.56
CA GLY A 300 35.21 -6.10 12.93
C GLY A 300 34.96 -4.62 13.26
N LEU A 301 33.71 -4.18 13.38
CA LEU A 301 33.38 -2.94 14.08
C LEU A 301 33.13 -3.27 15.56
N ASP A 302 33.78 -2.56 16.48
CA ASP A 302 33.59 -2.69 17.94
C ASP A 302 32.18 -2.19 18.33
N PHE A 303 31.15 -2.97 18.00
CA PHE A 303 29.86 -2.89 18.69
C PHE A 303 30.03 -3.49 20.09
N PRO A 304 29.38 -2.93 21.13
CA PRO A 304 29.44 -3.50 22.47
C PRO A 304 29.02 -4.98 22.42
N VAL A 305 30.00 -5.85 22.61
CA VAL A 305 29.88 -7.29 22.45
C VAL A 305 28.89 -7.82 23.50
N GLY A 306 27.66 -8.14 23.11
CA GLY A 306 26.65 -8.71 24.01
C GLY A 306 25.17 -8.41 23.72
N ASN A 307 24.84 -7.57 22.74
CA ASN A 307 23.45 -7.11 22.52
C ASN A 307 22.77 -7.81 21.33
N ALA A 308 22.47 -9.11 21.47
CA ALA A 308 21.70 -9.87 20.48
C ALA A 308 20.17 -9.76 20.68
N ALA A 309 19.72 -8.92 21.62
CA ALA A 309 18.33 -8.80 22.06
C ALA A 309 17.63 -7.54 21.49
N PHE A 310 18.14 -6.97 20.40
CA PHE A 310 17.57 -5.78 19.80
C PHE A 310 17.31 -6.11 18.33
N GLY A 311 16.02 -6.13 17.98
CA GLY A 311 15.50 -6.28 16.62
C GLY A 311 16.01 -5.22 15.64
N ASN A 312 15.50 -5.26 14.41
CA ASN A 312 15.99 -4.48 13.26
C ASN A 312 15.62 -2.98 13.32
N CYS A 313 16.02 -2.27 14.39
CA CYS A 313 15.80 -0.83 14.54
C CYS A 313 16.76 0.04 13.68
N LEU A 314 16.32 1.25 13.30
CA LEU A 314 17.16 2.21 12.58
C LEU A 314 18.17 2.86 13.53
N TYR A 315 19.45 2.47 13.42
CA TYR A 315 20.54 3.13 14.16
C TYR A 315 21.14 4.31 13.40
N LEU A 316 21.23 5.46 14.06
CA LEU A 316 21.87 6.67 13.57
C LEU A 316 23.06 6.98 14.48
N ASP A 317 24.28 7.02 13.94
CA ASP A 317 25.52 7.15 14.74
C ASP A 317 26.01 8.61 14.87
N ASN A 318 25.30 9.56 14.26
CA ASN A 318 25.86 10.88 14.04
C ASN A 318 25.65 11.87 15.20
N ILE A 319 26.59 11.87 16.16
CA ILE A 319 26.86 13.10 16.93
C ILE A 319 27.50 14.10 15.99
N GLN A 320 26.82 15.21 15.75
CA GLN A 320 27.38 16.32 15.01
C GLN A 320 28.68 16.79 15.70
N SER A 321 29.85 16.49 15.13
CA SER A 321 31.03 17.29 15.44
C SER A 321 30.88 18.61 14.69
N ALA A 322 30.94 19.74 15.40
CA ALA A 322 30.83 21.09 14.81
C ALA A 322 31.84 21.39 13.68
N ALA A 323 32.73 20.46 13.36
CA ALA A 323 33.79 20.59 12.36
C ALA A 323 33.46 20.01 10.97
N THR A 324 32.47 19.13 10.82
CA THR A 324 32.31 18.34 9.57
C THR A 324 30.97 18.48 8.85
N ASN A 325 29.92 18.98 9.50
CA ASN A 325 28.60 19.21 8.89
C ASN A 325 28.02 17.97 8.17
N THR A 326 28.37 16.77 8.63
CA THR A 326 27.90 15.48 8.10
C THR A 326 26.93 14.84 9.09
N ALA A 327 25.63 14.87 8.78
CA ALA A 327 24.62 14.14 9.54
C ALA A 327 24.10 12.96 8.70
N GLN A 328 23.75 11.86 9.37
CA GLN A 328 23.02 10.74 8.78
C GLN A 328 21.54 11.05 8.99
N TYR A 329 20.75 10.97 7.93
CA TYR A 329 19.31 11.15 8.01
C TYR A 329 18.64 10.40 6.88
N LEU A 330 17.40 10.01 7.13
CA LEU A 330 16.50 9.51 6.11
C LEU A 330 15.70 10.70 5.56
N ASN A 331 15.63 10.80 4.23
CA ASN A 331 14.91 11.86 3.55
C ASN A 331 13.67 11.26 2.88
N ILE A 332 12.47 11.73 3.26
CA ILE A 332 11.20 11.29 2.69
C ILE A 332 10.72 12.35 1.69
N PRO A 333 10.77 12.10 0.36
CA PRO A 333 10.26 13.03 -0.65
C PRO A 333 8.75 13.25 -0.50
N TRP A 334 8.30 14.49 -0.61
CA TRP A 334 6.94 14.91 -0.28
C TRP A 334 6.04 15.13 -1.50
N GLY A 335 6.59 15.04 -2.72
CA GLY A 335 5.84 15.18 -3.96
C GLY A 335 4.68 14.17 -4.09
N ASP A 336 4.76 13.08 -3.33
CA ASP A 336 3.89 11.91 -3.46
C ASP A 336 3.16 11.51 -2.16
N THR A 337 3.25 12.30 -1.06
CA THR A 337 2.65 11.91 0.23
C THR A 337 1.26 12.56 0.43
N PRO A 338 0.19 11.78 0.67
CA PRO A 338 -1.19 12.28 0.81
C PRO A 338 -1.51 13.04 2.12
N VAL A 339 -0.49 13.44 2.90
CA VAL A 339 -0.67 14.02 4.25
C VAL A 339 -1.14 15.50 4.20
N ASP A 340 -2.40 15.76 4.57
CA ASP A 340 -2.95 17.08 4.98
C ASP A 340 -1.99 17.80 5.95
N ARG A 341 -1.60 19.01 5.54
CA ARG A 341 -0.63 19.85 6.23
C ARG A 341 -1.22 20.59 7.43
N THR A 342 -2.54 20.59 7.56
CA THR A 342 -3.28 21.28 8.61
C THR A 342 -3.63 20.36 9.78
N LYS A 343 -3.51 19.04 9.58
CA LYS A 343 -3.82 18.00 10.55
C LYS A 343 -2.88 16.81 10.36
N MET A 344 -1.93 16.62 11.25
CA MET A 344 -0.95 15.54 11.15
C MET A 344 -0.59 14.98 12.52
N ARG A 345 -0.18 13.71 12.56
CA ARG A 345 0.49 13.08 13.69
C ARG A 345 1.82 12.50 13.22
N ILE A 346 2.83 12.66 14.06
CA ILE A 346 4.16 12.08 13.91
C ILE A 346 4.44 11.28 15.17
N GLU A 347 4.74 10.00 15.04
CA GLU A 347 5.03 9.15 16.19
C GLU A 347 6.10 8.10 15.90
N GLY A 348 6.59 7.47 16.95
CA GLY A 348 7.54 6.36 16.89
C GLY A 348 8.28 6.16 18.20
N TRP A 349 9.04 5.08 18.26
CA TRP A 349 9.93 4.79 19.38
C TRP A 349 11.32 5.34 19.12
N CYS A 350 11.98 5.83 20.17
CA CYS A 350 13.37 6.21 20.08
C CYS A 350 14.15 5.94 21.37
N LYS A 351 15.45 5.72 21.21
CA LYS A 351 16.40 5.51 22.30
C LYS A 351 17.72 6.16 21.95
N SER A 352 18.09 7.22 22.66
CA SER A 352 19.35 7.91 22.45
C SER A 352 20.52 7.13 23.03
N ASP A 353 21.68 7.15 22.37
CA ASP A 353 22.91 6.58 22.94
C ASP A 353 23.44 7.40 24.13
N VAL A 354 23.07 8.68 24.19
CA VAL A 354 23.69 9.67 25.06
C VAL A 354 22.66 10.73 25.43
N ALA A 355 22.56 11.05 26.72
CA ALA A 355 21.74 12.16 27.20
C ALA A 355 22.35 13.51 26.75
N TYR A 356 22.13 13.89 25.49
CA TYR A 356 22.45 15.19 24.95
C TYR A 356 21.19 16.01 24.73
N ASP A 357 21.29 17.29 25.04
CA ASP A 357 20.26 18.25 24.68
C ASP A 357 20.18 18.42 23.16
N ASP A 358 18.96 18.54 22.66
CA ASP A 358 18.61 18.98 21.30
C ASP A 358 19.02 18.01 20.16
N GLN A 359 18.87 16.70 20.35
CA GLN A 359 18.98 15.72 19.28
C GLN A 359 17.71 15.71 18.40
N ILE A 360 17.83 15.85 17.07
CA ILE A 360 16.65 15.97 16.19
C ILE A 360 16.20 14.60 15.68
N LEU A 361 15.02 14.16 16.14
CA LEU A 361 14.35 12.95 15.67
C LEU A 361 13.70 13.17 14.31
N VAL A 362 12.98 14.28 14.13
CA VAL A 362 12.37 14.63 12.86
C VAL A 362 12.45 16.15 12.64
N ASP A 363 12.64 16.54 11.39
CA ASP A 363 12.54 17.93 10.96
C ASP A 363 11.69 18.00 9.68
N ARG A 364 10.49 18.56 9.84
CA ARG A 364 9.60 18.93 8.74
C ARG A 364 9.89 20.35 8.30
N TRP A 365 11.12 20.62 7.85
CA TRP A 365 11.62 21.92 7.38
C TRP A 365 11.38 23.11 8.32
N GLY A 366 11.35 22.88 9.62
CA GLY A 366 10.97 23.90 10.59
C GLY A 366 9.48 24.27 10.55
N GLN A 367 8.60 23.41 10.03
CA GLN A 367 7.17 23.50 10.38
C GLN A 367 6.96 22.90 11.76
N ILE A 368 7.48 21.67 11.94
CA ILE A 368 7.56 20.93 13.20
C ILE A 368 8.93 20.28 13.25
N VAL A 369 9.66 20.49 14.35
CA VAL A 369 10.92 19.82 14.64
C VAL A 369 10.79 19.16 15.99
N VAL A 370 11.00 17.84 16.05
CA VAL A 370 10.95 17.06 17.28
C VAL A 370 12.37 16.81 17.75
N TYR A 371 12.66 17.26 18.96
CA TYR A 371 13.92 17.09 19.65
C TYR A 371 13.76 16.04 20.76
N ALA A 372 14.65 15.07 20.81
CA ALA A 372 14.93 14.31 22.03
C ALA A 372 15.91 15.11 22.92
N ARG A 373 15.60 15.18 24.21
CA ARG A 373 16.42 15.80 25.25
C ARG A 373 16.72 14.80 26.36
N ASP A 374 17.59 15.16 27.29
CA ASP A 374 17.89 14.30 28.44
C ASP A 374 16.68 14.07 29.36
N ASP A 375 15.75 15.02 29.40
CA ASP A 375 14.60 15.06 30.31
C ASP A 375 13.22 15.02 29.63
N GLY A 376 13.16 14.73 28.32
CA GLY A 376 11.91 14.54 27.59
C GLY A 376 12.02 14.81 26.10
N PHE A 377 10.92 15.28 25.53
CA PHE A 377 10.83 15.72 24.15
C PHE A 377 10.51 17.21 24.07
N THR A 378 11.03 17.86 23.03
CA THR A 378 10.73 19.26 22.73
C THR A 378 10.30 19.39 21.29
N VAL A 379 9.19 20.08 21.05
CA VAL A 379 8.70 20.40 19.72
C VAL A 379 8.92 21.89 19.44
N LEU A 380 9.66 22.19 18.37
CA LEU A 380 9.75 23.53 17.82
C LEU A 380 8.79 23.63 16.64
N ARG A 381 7.85 24.58 16.71
CA ARG A 381 6.93 24.88 15.62
C ARG A 381 7.09 26.31 15.12
N TRP A 382 6.70 26.55 13.88
CA TRP A 382 6.49 27.88 13.34
C TRP A 382 5.01 28.10 13.02
N ASP A 383 4.45 29.21 13.50
CA ASP A 383 3.07 29.62 13.19
C ASP A 383 2.95 30.27 11.80
N ALA A 384 1.72 30.59 11.39
CA ALA A 384 1.40 31.31 10.15
C ALA A 384 2.20 32.62 9.94
N ASN A 385 2.76 33.21 11.00
CA ASN A 385 3.50 34.47 11.00
C ASN A 385 5.03 34.27 11.09
N TYR A 386 5.54 33.04 10.92
CA TYR A 386 6.96 32.67 11.09
C TYR A 386 7.50 32.90 12.51
N VAL A 387 6.63 32.92 13.53
CA VAL A 387 7.05 32.98 14.92
C VAL A 387 7.33 31.57 15.41
N ALA A 388 8.58 31.32 15.78
CA ALA A 388 8.99 30.05 16.37
C ALA A 388 8.50 29.97 17.83
N SER A 389 7.88 28.84 18.20
CA SER A 389 7.54 28.55 19.60
C SER A 389 8.01 27.15 19.98
N TRP A 390 8.54 27.06 21.20
CA TRP A 390 9.08 25.83 21.77
C TRP A 390 8.05 25.25 22.75
N LYS A 391 7.88 23.93 22.71
CA LYS A 391 7.00 23.19 23.60
C LYS A 391 7.69 21.98 24.14
N ASP A 392 7.79 21.90 25.45
CA ASP A 392 8.47 20.85 26.17
C ASP A 392 7.44 19.86 26.73
N ALA A 393 7.75 18.58 26.64
CA ALA A 393 7.04 17.45 27.24
C ALA A 393 8.07 16.66 28.06
N LYS A 394 8.05 16.85 29.38
CA LYS A 394 9.11 16.41 30.31
C LYS A 394 8.53 15.52 31.41
N PRO A 395 8.13 14.28 31.09
CA PRO A 395 7.55 13.38 32.07
C PRO A 395 8.53 13.08 33.20
N ALA A 396 8.00 12.87 34.40
CA ALA A 396 8.82 12.47 35.53
C ALA A 396 9.44 11.09 35.29
N GLY A 397 10.74 10.94 35.57
CA GLY A 397 11.44 9.66 35.38
C GLY A 397 11.91 9.40 33.94
N PHE A 398 11.74 10.35 33.02
CA PHE A 398 12.27 10.24 31.67
C PHE A 398 13.78 10.00 31.66
N ALA A 399 14.22 9.07 30.81
CA ALA A 399 15.63 8.86 30.51
C ALA A 399 15.78 8.65 29.00
N ALA A 400 16.45 9.58 28.33
CA ALA A 400 16.67 9.52 26.87
C ALA A 400 17.37 8.23 26.41
N THR A 401 18.11 7.58 27.31
CA THR A 401 18.82 6.32 27.04
C THR A 401 17.96 5.06 27.14
N ASN A 402 16.69 5.21 27.53
CA ASN A 402 15.68 4.15 27.46
C ASN A 402 14.89 4.26 26.15
N TRP A 403 14.18 3.20 25.77
CA TRP A 403 13.15 3.33 24.75
C TRP A 403 12.02 4.21 25.27
N ASN A 404 11.67 5.22 24.48
CA ASN A 404 10.56 6.11 24.76
C ASN A 404 9.75 6.29 23.48
N HIS A 405 8.43 6.13 23.60
CA HIS A 405 7.50 6.48 22.54
C HIS A 405 7.24 7.99 22.59
N PHE A 406 7.30 8.64 21.42
CA PHE A 406 6.86 10.01 21.26
C PHE A 406 5.70 10.04 20.27
N ALA A 407 4.70 10.87 20.53
CA ALA A 407 3.73 11.25 19.52
C ALA A 407 3.48 12.76 19.56
N VAL A 408 3.48 13.38 18.38
CA VAL A 408 3.21 14.80 18.20
C VAL A 408 2.03 14.93 17.26
N GLU A 409 0.91 15.39 17.79
CA GLU A 409 -0.30 15.66 17.02
C GLU A 409 -0.47 17.16 16.84
N ALA A 410 -0.56 17.59 15.59
CA ALA A 410 -0.81 18.98 15.24
C ALA A 410 -2.12 19.05 14.48
N THR A 411 -3.15 19.62 15.12
CA THR A 411 -4.46 19.86 14.53
C THR A 411 -4.53 21.27 13.94
N SER A 412 -5.71 21.69 13.49
CA SER A 412 -5.91 23.08 13.05
C SER A 412 -5.76 24.11 14.19
N SER A 413 -5.90 23.68 15.44
CA SER A 413 -5.99 24.57 16.61
C SER A 413 -5.11 24.16 17.79
N ASN A 414 -4.52 22.96 17.82
CA ASN A 414 -3.76 22.47 18.96
C ASN A 414 -2.50 21.71 18.52
N LEU A 415 -1.44 21.82 19.31
CA LEU A 415 -0.27 20.96 19.29
C LEU A 415 -0.30 20.13 20.58
N LEU A 416 -0.45 18.83 20.43
CA LEU A 416 -0.45 17.84 21.50
C LEU A 416 0.87 17.06 21.44
N ILE A 417 1.49 16.84 22.59
CA ILE A 417 2.71 16.04 22.70
C ILE A 417 2.46 14.94 23.73
N TYR A 418 2.60 13.71 23.29
CA TYR A 418 2.49 12.51 24.10
C TYR A 418 3.87 11.89 24.29
N VAL A 419 4.11 11.35 25.48
CA VAL A 419 5.32 10.60 25.81
C VAL A 419 4.89 9.32 26.50
N ASN A 420 5.30 8.17 25.96
CA ASN A 420 4.90 6.85 26.47
C ASN A 420 3.37 6.76 26.68
N GLY A 421 2.61 7.16 25.65
CA GLY A 421 1.15 7.18 25.66
C GLY A 421 0.49 8.29 26.51
N THR A 422 1.24 9.01 27.35
CA THR A 422 0.71 10.03 28.24
C THR A 422 0.76 11.42 27.60
N LEU A 423 -0.34 12.18 27.64
CA LEU A 423 -0.38 13.57 27.17
C LEU A 423 0.40 14.49 28.13
N GLU A 424 1.53 15.02 27.66
CA GLU A 424 2.45 15.86 28.45
C GLU A 424 2.35 17.35 28.10
N SER A 425 1.88 17.67 26.89
CA SER A 425 1.73 19.06 26.44
C SER A 425 0.48 19.20 25.58
N ASP A 426 -0.34 20.21 25.87
CA ASP A 426 -1.44 20.68 25.02
C ASP A 426 -1.30 22.20 24.86
N THR A 427 -1.14 22.67 23.63
CA THR A 427 -1.01 24.09 23.33
C THR A 427 -1.87 24.49 22.16
N GLU A 428 -2.63 25.58 22.33
CA GLU A 428 -3.36 26.25 21.26
C GLU A 428 -2.43 26.82 20.15
N LEU A 429 -2.75 26.49 18.90
CA LEU A 429 -2.13 26.98 17.68
C LEU A 429 -2.88 28.24 17.18
N ASP A 430 -2.49 29.42 17.68
CA ASP A 430 -2.97 30.69 17.12
C ASP A 430 -2.62 30.77 15.61
N GLY A 431 -3.62 30.58 14.74
CA GLY A 431 -3.48 30.68 13.28
C GLY A 431 -3.10 29.39 12.55
N GLY A 432 -3.10 28.23 13.21
CA GLY A 432 -2.79 26.93 12.60
C GLY A 432 -1.31 26.70 12.28
N LEU A 433 -1.01 25.63 11.55
CA LEU A 433 0.35 25.29 11.11
C LEU A 433 0.75 26.08 9.85
N PHE A 434 2.02 26.49 9.79
CA PHE A 434 2.57 27.17 8.63
C PHE A 434 2.70 26.24 7.41
N ASP A 435 2.14 26.62 6.25
CA ASP A 435 2.24 25.84 5.01
C ASP A 435 3.45 26.27 4.14
N PHE A 436 4.52 25.49 4.18
CA PHE A 436 5.64 25.64 3.23
C PHE A 436 5.28 24.98 1.88
N THR A 437 4.72 25.76 0.95
CA THR A 437 4.35 25.26 -0.40
C THR A 437 5.53 25.02 -1.35
N SER A 438 6.77 25.35 -0.96
CA SER A 438 7.93 25.40 -1.87
C SER A 438 9.03 24.38 -1.58
N ARG A 439 8.82 23.41 -0.67
CA ARG A 439 9.90 22.53 -0.19
C ARG A 439 9.46 21.07 -0.08
N GLU A 440 10.39 20.17 -0.39
CA GLU A 440 10.05 18.86 -0.97
C GLU A 440 10.35 17.63 -0.10
N ALA A 441 10.85 17.71 1.15
CA ALA A 441 11.16 16.48 1.90
C ALA A 441 11.16 16.57 3.43
N THR A 442 10.66 15.56 4.14
CA THR A 442 10.79 15.44 5.61
C THR A 442 12.08 14.69 5.95
N THR A 443 12.87 15.17 6.93
CA THR A 443 14.10 14.46 7.37
C THR A 443 13.92 13.78 8.73
N ILE A 444 14.28 12.51 8.83
CA ILE A 444 14.33 11.74 10.07
C ILE A 444 15.78 11.57 10.48
N GLY A 445 16.08 11.85 11.75
CA GLY A 445 17.42 11.70 12.32
C GLY A 445 18.34 12.91 12.20
N ALA A 446 17.94 13.95 11.47
CA ALA A 446 18.68 15.21 11.46
C ALA A 446 17.81 16.39 11.06
N ARG A 447 18.36 17.58 11.30
CA ARG A 447 17.84 18.82 10.69
C ARG A 447 18.03 18.80 9.18
N TYR A 448 17.12 19.42 8.43
CA TYR A 448 17.25 19.55 6.96
C TYR A 448 18.56 20.24 6.52
N ASN A 449 19.11 21.12 7.36
CA ASN A 449 20.37 21.83 7.12
C ASN A 449 21.57 21.20 7.85
N THR A 450 21.38 19.99 8.37
CA THR A 450 22.35 19.20 9.14
C THR A 450 22.93 19.92 10.35
N SER A 451 22.24 20.95 10.89
CA SER A 451 22.76 21.73 12.03
C SER A 451 22.68 21.01 13.37
N SER A 452 21.92 19.92 13.45
CA SER A 452 21.78 19.01 14.60
C SER A 452 21.36 17.64 14.06
N ALA A 453 21.69 16.57 14.78
CA ALA A 453 21.41 15.19 14.39
C ALA A 453 21.08 14.34 15.62
N PHE A 454 20.31 13.27 15.42
CA PHE A 454 20.04 12.25 16.42
C PHE A 454 21.14 11.20 16.40
N LYS A 455 21.52 10.75 17.61
CA LYS A 455 22.39 9.59 17.78
C LYS A 455 21.71 8.59 18.70
N GLY A 456 21.34 7.44 18.14
CA GLY A 456 20.60 6.41 18.83
C GLY A 456 19.78 5.57 17.87
N TYR A 457 18.76 4.92 18.40
CA TYR A 457 17.86 4.02 17.69
C TYR A 457 16.49 4.68 17.51
N ILE A 458 15.88 4.47 16.34
CA ILE A 458 14.49 4.85 16.03
C ILE A 458 13.77 3.59 15.55
N ASP A 459 12.53 3.42 16.00
CA ASP A 459 11.66 2.33 15.59
C ASP A 459 10.22 2.78 15.35
N GLU A 460 9.46 1.97 14.60
CA GLU A 460 8.03 2.16 14.29
C GLU A 460 7.63 3.60 13.93
N PHE A 461 8.43 4.28 13.12
CA PHE A 461 8.21 5.69 12.86
C PHE A 461 7.06 5.89 11.87
N ARG A 462 6.04 6.68 12.25
CA ARG A 462 4.84 6.94 11.45
C ARG A 462 4.59 8.45 11.30
N ILE A 463 4.20 8.88 10.11
CA ILE A 463 3.64 10.21 9.84
C ILE A 463 2.32 10.02 9.13
N TYR A 464 1.22 10.51 9.68
CA TYR A 464 -0.07 10.43 9.02
C TYR A 464 -0.87 11.71 9.19
N THR A 465 -1.82 11.92 8.29
CA THR A 465 -2.83 12.94 8.51
C THR A 465 -3.75 12.48 9.61
N THR A 466 -3.81 13.27 10.68
CA THR A 466 -4.95 13.11 11.56
C THR A 466 -6.15 13.51 10.75
N GLY A 467 -7.11 12.60 10.60
CA GLY A 467 -8.45 13.00 10.20
C GLY A 467 -8.97 14.12 11.14
N PRO A 468 -10.26 14.49 11.10
CA PRO A 468 -10.86 14.96 12.37
C PRO A 468 -10.36 14.01 13.48
N ALA A 469 -9.74 14.57 14.55
CA ALA A 469 -9.06 13.83 15.62
C ALA A 469 -9.68 12.45 15.70
N VAL A 470 -8.94 11.40 15.25
CA VAL A 470 -9.55 10.10 14.95
C VAL A 470 -10.45 9.83 16.15
N GLU A 471 -11.76 9.82 15.94
CA GLU A 471 -12.69 9.50 17.02
C GLU A 471 -12.34 8.06 17.37
N SER A 472 -11.45 7.93 18.35
CA SER A 472 -10.73 6.76 18.87
C SER A 472 -11.36 5.42 18.55
N LEU A 473 -11.24 4.88 17.31
CA LEU A 473 -11.97 3.67 16.87
C LEU A 473 -13.39 3.57 17.50
N ARG A 474 -14.02 4.74 17.66
CA ARG A 474 -15.22 4.90 18.50
C ARG A 474 -16.41 4.32 17.78
N ALA A 475 -16.26 4.04 16.49
CA ALA A 475 -17.16 3.23 15.74
C ALA A 475 -16.38 2.17 14.95
N PHE A 476 -16.93 0.96 14.90
CA PHE A 476 -16.44 -0.13 14.06
C PHE A 476 -17.62 -0.99 13.60
N ASP A 477 -17.37 -1.81 12.59
CA ASP A 477 -18.39 -2.66 11.97
C ASP A 477 -18.19 -4.11 12.41
N ALA A 478 -19.20 -4.70 13.03
CA ALA A 478 -19.24 -6.13 13.30
C ALA A 478 -19.81 -6.85 12.06
N PRO A 479 -19.03 -7.70 11.37
CA PRO A 479 -19.50 -8.39 10.18
C PRO A 479 -20.53 -9.48 10.49
N GLN A 480 -21.39 -9.77 9.50
CA GLN A 480 -22.24 -10.95 9.59
C GLN A 480 -21.38 -12.21 9.43
N ALA A 481 -21.54 -13.16 10.35
CA ALA A 481 -20.84 -14.45 10.34
C ALA A 481 -21.17 -15.23 9.06
N VAL A 482 -20.13 -15.55 8.31
CA VAL A 482 -20.14 -16.51 7.21
C VAL A 482 -20.24 -17.92 7.78
N VAL A 483 -19.46 -18.19 8.83
CA VAL A 483 -19.50 -19.44 9.60
C VAL A 483 -19.84 -19.10 11.05
N PRO A 484 -20.99 -19.53 11.60
CA PRO A 484 -21.26 -19.39 13.02
C PRO A 484 -20.22 -20.16 13.86
N PRO A 485 -19.57 -19.52 14.85
CA PRO A 485 -18.54 -20.16 15.64
C PRO A 485 -19.14 -21.20 16.61
N VAL A 486 -18.36 -22.24 16.89
CA VAL A 486 -18.67 -23.25 17.90
C VAL A 486 -18.11 -22.75 19.23
N ILE A 487 -19.00 -22.46 20.18
CA ILE A 487 -18.60 -21.94 21.49
C ILE A 487 -18.03 -23.09 22.34
N ASP A 488 -16.73 -23.30 22.30
CA ASP A 488 -16.01 -24.40 22.97
C ASP A 488 -14.71 -24.00 23.70
N GLY A 489 -14.40 -22.70 23.72
CA GLY A 489 -13.23 -22.10 24.33
C GLY A 489 -12.04 -21.96 23.37
N VAL A 490 -12.22 -22.16 22.06
CA VAL A 490 -11.16 -22.13 21.05
C VAL A 490 -11.41 -21.03 20.02
N LEU A 491 -10.56 -20.01 20.03
CA LEU A 491 -10.58 -18.94 19.03
C LEU A 491 -9.82 -19.35 17.77
N GLY A 492 -10.34 -20.36 17.07
CA GLY A 492 -9.75 -20.85 15.83
C GLY A 492 -10.08 -19.93 14.65
N ASN A 493 -9.10 -19.64 13.80
CA ASN A 493 -9.31 -18.83 12.59
C ASN A 493 -10.38 -19.42 11.64
N SER A 494 -10.57 -20.74 11.61
CA SER A 494 -11.64 -21.37 10.83
C SER A 494 -13.04 -20.91 11.21
N GLU A 495 -13.20 -20.45 12.45
CA GLU A 495 -14.46 -20.02 13.01
C GLU A 495 -14.49 -18.54 13.35
N TRP A 496 -13.36 -17.86 13.53
CA TRP A 496 -13.33 -16.44 13.89
C TRP A 496 -12.65 -15.54 12.86
N GLY A 497 -12.09 -16.09 11.78
CA GLY A 497 -11.34 -15.32 10.80
C GLY A 497 -12.19 -14.38 9.92
N ASP A 498 -13.51 -14.45 10.02
CA ASP A 498 -14.47 -13.51 9.42
C ASP A 498 -15.00 -12.46 10.42
N SER A 499 -14.41 -12.36 11.61
CA SER A 499 -14.76 -11.36 12.63
C SER A 499 -13.92 -10.08 12.46
N ILE A 500 -14.35 -9.00 13.13
CA ILE A 500 -13.48 -7.84 13.37
C ILE A 500 -12.74 -8.08 14.68
N THR A 501 -11.43 -7.84 14.69
CA THR A 501 -10.59 -7.91 15.90
C THR A 501 -10.22 -6.51 16.36
N LEU A 502 -10.32 -6.27 17.67
CA LEU A 502 -9.80 -5.10 18.35
C LEU A 502 -8.71 -5.55 19.31
N ASP A 503 -7.60 -4.85 19.36
CA ASP A 503 -6.51 -5.18 20.27
C ASP A 503 -6.44 -4.17 21.42
N LEU A 504 -6.16 -4.68 22.62
CA LEU A 504 -5.93 -3.93 23.85
C LEU A 504 -4.60 -4.40 24.42
N ALA A 505 -3.51 -4.02 23.75
CA ALA A 505 -2.16 -4.35 24.15
C ALA A 505 -1.49 -3.21 24.92
N TYR A 506 -0.88 -3.52 26.06
CA TYR A 506 0.00 -2.59 26.78
C TYR A 506 1.46 -2.80 26.34
N PRO A 507 2.28 -1.73 26.18
CA PRO A 507 2.01 -0.30 26.39
C PRO A 507 1.36 0.41 25.19
N ASP A 508 1.04 -0.32 24.13
CA ASP A 508 0.68 0.21 22.81
C ASP A 508 -0.75 0.72 22.67
N LEU A 509 -1.44 1.01 23.77
CA LEU A 509 -2.84 1.48 23.85
C LEU A 509 -3.19 2.76 23.05
N THR A 510 -2.19 3.39 22.41
CA THR A 510 -2.33 4.63 21.65
C THR A 510 -1.98 4.52 20.16
N THR A 511 -1.53 3.35 19.69
CA THR A 511 -1.21 3.06 18.29
C THR A 511 -2.30 2.20 17.67
N LEU A 512 -2.88 2.58 16.53
CA LEU A 512 -3.82 1.70 15.85
C LEU A 512 -3.11 0.40 15.41
N PRO A 513 -3.76 -0.78 15.52
CA PRO A 513 -5.18 -1.00 15.84
C PRO A 513 -5.54 -0.99 17.34
N ASN A 514 -4.55 -0.88 18.24
CA ASN A 514 -4.79 -0.84 19.67
C ASN A 514 -5.61 0.38 20.09
N VAL A 515 -6.56 0.16 20.99
CA VAL A 515 -7.47 1.19 21.48
C VAL A 515 -7.56 1.12 22.98
N GLY A 516 -7.14 2.15 23.71
CA GLY A 516 -7.45 2.16 25.12
C GLY A 516 -6.85 3.21 26.03
N ALA A 517 -7.00 2.98 27.32
CA ALA A 517 -6.34 3.70 28.40
C ALA A 517 -6.13 2.79 29.62
N VAL A 518 -5.04 3.03 30.33
CA VAL A 518 -4.80 2.43 31.65
C VAL A 518 -5.40 3.33 32.75
N ALA A 519 -6.05 2.72 33.73
CA ALA A 519 -6.24 3.31 35.05
C ALA A 519 -5.74 2.35 36.15
N GLY A 520 -5.44 2.89 37.34
CA GLY A 520 -4.90 2.10 38.46
C GLY A 520 -3.49 2.53 38.84
N ASN A 521 -2.77 1.67 39.56
CA ASN A 521 -1.38 1.92 39.97
C ASN A 521 -0.41 1.56 38.83
N SER A 522 -0.43 2.35 37.74
CA SER A 522 0.33 2.11 36.51
C SER A 522 1.87 2.12 36.65
N ALA A 523 2.40 2.37 37.85
CA ALA A 523 3.84 2.43 38.10
C ALA A 523 4.50 1.05 38.16
N ASP A 524 3.70 0.00 38.33
CA ASP A 524 4.14 -1.38 38.37
C ASP A 524 3.80 -2.14 37.09
N MET A 525 3.18 -1.48 36.09
CA MET A 525 2.81 -2.16 34.87
C MET A 525 4.00 -2.47 33.96
N ASP A 526 4.06 -3.66 33.40
CA ASP A 526 5.01 -4.08 32.38
C ASP A 526 4.34 -4.75 31.16
N PRO A 527 5.04 -4.89 30.01
CA PRO A 527 4.45 -5.47 28.80
C PRO A 527 3.93 -6.92 28.93
N ALA A 528 4.22 -7.62 30.02
CA ALA A 528 3.71 -8.94 30.31
C ALA A 528 2.35 -8.91 31.04
N ASP A 529 1.93 -7.76 31.57
CA ASP A 529 0.62 -7.60 32.22
C ASP A 529 -0.53 -7.78 31.23
N ILE A 530 -1.75 -7.88 31.78
CA ILE A 530 -2.96 -8.20 31.03
C ILE A 530 -3.09 -7.39 29.74
N SER A 531 -3.15 -8.13 28.64
CA SER A 531 -3.40 -7.63 27.30
C SER A 531 -4.38 -8.59 26.62
N GLY A 532 -5.06 -8.14 25.57
CA GLY A 532 -5.92 -9.08 24.84
C GLY A 532 -6.43 -8.60 23.50
N SER A 533 -6.94 -9.56 22.73
CA SER A 533 -7.62 -9.35 21.46
C SER A 533 -9.09 -9.72 21.56
N PHE A 534 -9.93 -8.94 20.89
CA PHE A 534 -11.39 -8.97 21.02
C PHE A 534 -12.04 -9.09 19.65
N SER A 535 -12.63 -10.24 19.38
CA SER A 535 -13.27 -10.59 18.11
C SER A 535 -14.79 -10.38 18.18
N TYR A 536 -15.40 -9.76 17.15
CA TYR A 536 -16.85 -9.55 17.04
C TYR A 536 -17.40 -10.00 15.69
N LYS A 537 -18.57 -10.64 15.71
CA LYS A 537 -19.42 -10.86 14.52
C LYS A 537 -20.85 -11.21 14.93
N TRP A 538 -21.78 -11.30 13.98
CA TRP A 538 -23.19 -11.55 14.30
C TRP A 538 -23.90 -12.41 13.25
N ASP A 539 -25.02 -13.02 13.61
CA ASP A 539 -25.95 -13.60 12.65
C ASP A 539 -27.41 -13.24 13.00
N ALA A 540 -28.37 -13.84 12.30
CA ALA A 540 -29.79 -13.57 12.49
C ALA A 540 -30.29 -13.86 13.92
N ASP A 541 -29.61 -14.70 14.69
CA ASP A 541 -30.03 -15.17 16.00
C ASP A 541 -29.12 -14.68 17.14
N TYR A 542 -27.82 -14.48 16.88
CA TYR A 542 -26.81 -14.22 17.91
C TYR A 542 -25.84 -13.08 17.57
N LEU A 543 -25.36 -12.41 18.61
CA LEU A 543 -24.10 -11.68 18.64
C LEU A 543 -23.01 -12.65 19.14
N TYR A 544 -21.86 -12.68 18.47
CA TYR A 544 -20.72 -13.50 18.84
C TYR A 544 -19.57 -12.61 19.31
N PHE A 545 -18.89 -13.02 20.37
CA PHE A 545 -17.62 -12.43 20.75
C PHE A 545 -16.63 -13.46 21.29
N GLY A 546 -15.37 -13.20 20.99
CA GLY A 546 -14.23 -14.01 21.36
C GLY A 546 -13.15 -13.14 21.99
N PHE A 547 -12.53 -13.61 23.05
CA PHE A 547 -11.47 -12.92 23.78
C PHE A 547 -10.27 -13.83 23.97
N GLU A 548 -9.09 -13.39 23.53
CA GLU A 548 -7.81 -14.02 23.87
C GLU A 548 -7.05 -13.04 24.74
N ILE A 549 -6.78 -13.45 25.98
CA ILE A 549 -6.17 -12.59 26.98
C ILE A 549 -4.88 -13.25 27.45
N THR A 550 -3.79 -12.49 27.39
CA THR A 550 -2.48 -12.85 27.93
C THR A 550 -2.28 -12.12 29.22
N ASP A 551 -1.71 -12.80 30.20
CA ASP A 551 -1.52 -12.28 31.55
C ASP A 551 -0.35 -13.02 32.19
N ASP A 552 0.54 -12.31 32.87
CA ASP A 552 1.71 -12.95 33.48
C ASP A 552 1.33 -13.76 34.73
N VAL A 553 0.27 -13.35 35.46
CA VAL A 553 -0.30 -14.09 36.61
C VAL A 553 -1.83 -14.18 36.57
N HIS A 554 -2.36 -15.14 35.81
CA HIS A 554 -3.81 -15.43 35.84
C HIS A 554 -4.31 -16.01 37.19
N ILE A 555 -4.96 -15.18 38.00
CA ILE A 555 -5.69 -15.47 39.24
C ILE A 555 -7.15 -15.81 38.94
N ALA A 556 -7.39 -17.11 38.83
CA ALA A 556 -8.71 -17.63 38.54
C ALA A 556 -9.57 -17.89 39.81
N GLY A 557 -10.47 -16.96 40.13
CA GLY A 557 -11.64 -17.19 40.98
C GLY A 557 -11.55 -16.63 42.41
N GLY A 558 -12.44 -15.66 42.67
CA GLY A 558 -12.70 -15.12 44.00
C GLY A 558 -12.22 -13.68 44.10
N TYR A 559 -13.16 -12.74 44.24
CA TYR A 559 -12.87 -11.31 44.20
C TYR A 559 -11.78 -10.87 45.21
N PRO A 560 -10.74 -10.13 44.76
CA PRO A 560 -10.46 -9.75 43.37
C PRO A 560 -9.80 -10.90 42.55
N ASP A 561 -10.21 -11.05 41.29
CA ASP A 561 -9.71 -12.02 40.29
C ASP A 561 -9.52 -11.36 38.92
N ASP A 562 -8.76 -11.98 38.01
CA ASP A 562 -8.60 -11.46 36.65
C ASP A 562 -9.85 -11.73 35.84
N HIS A 563 -10.41 -10.66 35.28
CA HIS A 563 -11.67 -10.74 34.58
C HIS A 563 -11.81 -9.65 33.54
N LEU A 564 -12.74 -9.89 32.63
CA LEU A 564 -13.18 -8.97 31.61
C LEU A 564 -14.58 -8.47 31.96
N LEU A 565 -14.77 -7.14 31.93
CA LEU A 565 -16.08 -6.52 31.90
C LEU A 565 -16.42 -6.11 30.46
N PHE A 566 -17.52 -6.65 29.94
CA PHE A 566 -18.11 -6.28 28.67
C PHE A 566 -19.39 -5.49 28.88
N GLY A 567 -19.40 -4.25 28.44
CA GLY A 567 -20.57 -3.38 28.44
C GLY A 567 -21.34 -3.50 27.13
N PHE A 568 -22.66 -3.62 27.22
CA PHE A 568 -23.57 -3.65 26.08
C PHE A 568 -24.72 -2.66 26.26
N ASN A 569 -24.81 -1.69 25.34
CA ASN A 569 -25.86 -0.69 25.30
C ASN A 569 -26.70 -0.90 24.04
N PRO A 570 -27.93 -1.42 24.15
CA PRO A 570 -28.77 -1.72 22.99
C PRO A 570 -29.24 -0.47 22.23
N SER A 571 -29.07 0.72 22.79
CA SER A 571 -29.47 1.98 22.15
C SER A 571 -28.40 3.04 22.38
N ILE A 572 -27.61 3.31 21.35
CA ILE A 572 -26.60 4.39 21.35
C ILE A 572 -27.19 5.79 21.65
N SER A 573 -28.50 5.96 21.46
CA SER A 573 -29.21 7.20 21.81
C SER A 573 -29.48 7.35 23.31
N ASN A 574 -29.36 6.27 24.08
CA ASN A 574 -29.58 6.27 25.50
C ASN A 574 -28.26 6.54 26.23
N THR A 575 -28.19 7.70 26.87
CA THR A 575 -27.05 8.12 27.68
C THR A 575 -27.21 7.72 29.16
N VAL A 576 -28.30 7.02 29.52
CA VAL A 576 -28.62 6.64 30.89
C VAL A 576 -28.24 5.18 31.11
N TRP A 577 -27.55 4.92 32.22
CA TRP A 577 -27.05 3.62 32.68
C TRP A 577 -28.15 2.54 32.85
N ASP A 578 -29.41 2.92 33.08
CA ASP A 578 -30.47 1.98 33.47
C ASP A 578 -30.81 0.90 32.42
N ASP A 579 -30.42 1.10 31.15
CA ASP A 579 -30.66 0.18 30.03
C ASP A 579 -29.40 -0.55 29.54
N THR A 580 -28.25 -0.40 30.21
CA THR A 580 -27.05 -1.17 29.88
C THR A 580 -27.03 -2.54 30.54
N LEU A 581 -26.34 -3.46 29.87
CA LEU A 581 -25.96 -4.75 30.43
C LEU A 581 -24.45 -4.75 30.63
N THR A 582 -24.01 -5.23 31.79
CA THR A 582 -22.60 -5.47 32.06
C THR A 582 -22.41 -6.96 32.29
N PHE A 583 -21.51 -7.56 31.53
CA PHE A 583 -21.11 -8.95 31.65
C PHE A 583 -19.74 -8.99 32.30
N GLU A 584 -19.63 -9.64 33.44
CA GLU A 584 -18.36 -9.99 34.06
C GLU A 584 -18.04 -11.42 33.67
N MET A 585 -16.89 -11.60 33.02
CA MET A 585 -16.50 -12.82 32.32
C MET A 585 -15.07 -13.16 32.69
N PHE A 586 -14.83 -14.42 33.04
CA PHE A 586 -13.50 -14.94 33.33
C PHE A 586 -13.44 -16.43 33.08
N VAL A 587 -12.23 -16.98 33.04
CA VAL A 587 -11.99 -18.42 32.94
C VAL A 587 -11.42 -18.92 34.26
N ASP A 588 -12.13 -19.84 34.92
CA ASP A 588 -11.64 -20.40 36.18
C ASP A 588 -10.39 -21.29 35.97
N GLY A 589 -9.71 -21.66 37.05
CA GLY A 589 -8.48 -22.46 36.97
C GLY A 589 -8.66 -23.88 36.41
N SER A 590 -9.89 -24.28 36.09
CA SER A 590 -10.19 -25.53 35.37
C SER A 590 -10.38 -25.32 33.86
N GLY A 591 -10.27 -24.08 33.37
CA GLY A 591 -10.58 -23.72 32.00
C GLY A 591 -12.08 -23.56 31.75
N THR A 592 -12.92 -23.42 32.78
CA THR A 592 -14.36 -23.26 32.58
C THR A 592 -14.73 -21.78 32.56
N ALA A 593 -15.44 -21.33 31.53
CA ALA A 593 -16.01 -19.98 31.48
C ALA A 593 -17.01 -19.75 32.61
N GLN A 594 -16.84 -18.62 33.30
CA GLN A 594 -17.74 -18.12 34.33
C GLN A 594 -18.30 -16.78 33.88
N THR A 595 -19.58 -16.54 34.16
CA THR A 595 -20.24 -15.28 33.80
C THR A 595 -21.18 -14.80 34.88
N SER A 596 -21.07 -13.51 35.23
CA SER A 596 -22.05 -12.78 36.02
C SER A 596 -22.65 -11.67 35.16
N ILE A 597 -23.97 -11.52 35.19
CA ILE A 597 -24.68 -10.53 34.37
C ILE A 597 -25.35 -9.51 35.29
N TYR A 598 -24.95 -8.26 35.15
CA TYR A 598 -25.49 -7.15 35.90
C TYR A 598 -26.40 -6.33 34.99
N LYS A 599 -27.63 -6.11 35.47
CA LYS A 599 -28.55 -5.12 34.88
C LYS A 599 -28.65 -3.95 35.84
N ASP A 600 -28.25 -2.78 35.38
CA ASP A 600 -28.04 -1.63 36.25
C ASP A 600 -29.33 -1.01 36.82
N GLY A 601 -30.48 -1.25 36.19
CA GLY A 601 -31.80 -0.92 36.73
C GLY A 601 -32.34 -1.90 37.81
N GLY A 602 -31.59 -2.95 38.14
CA GLY A 602 -32.03 -4.03 39.02
C GLY A 602 -32.93 -5.05 38.32
N GLY A 603 -32.69 -6.34 38.57
CA GLY A 603 -33.40 -7.46 37.97
C GLY A 603 -32.43 -8.54 37.48
N THR A 604 -32.92 -9.76 37.35
CA THR A 604 -32.14 -10.88 36.80
C THR A 604 -32.45 -10.99 35.30
N LEU A 605 -31.46 -10.74 34.44
CA LEU A 605 -31.56 -11.13 33.04
C LEU A 605 -31.37 -12.64 32.95
N LYS A 606 -32.24 -13.32 32.20
CA LYS A 606 -32.15 -14.76 31.99
C LYS A 606 -31.75 -15.01 30.55
N LEU A 607 -30.56 -15.58 30.36
CA LEU A 607 -30.06 -16.02 29.07
C LEU A 607 -30.25 -17.53 28.97
N ASP A 608 -31.32 -17.96 28.34
CA ASP A 608 -31.67 -19.38 28.22
C ASP A 608 -30.99 -20.06 27.03
N SER A 609 -30.62 -19.28 26.01
CA SER A 609 -30.06 -19.76 24.76
C SER A 609 -28.64 -19.26 24.49
N SER A 610 -28.17 -18.29 25.25
CA SER A 610 -26.76 -17.87 25.19
C SER A 610 -25.85 -18.96 25.74
N VAL A 611 -24.67 -19.10 25.14
CA VAL A 611 -23.67 -20.11 25.52
C VAL A 611 -22.34 -19.40 25.74
N PHE A 612 -21.60 -19.88 26.73
CA PHE A 612 -20.28 -19.40 27.10
C PHE A 612 -19.35 -20.60 27.19
N ALA A 613 -18.13 -20.44 26.69
CA ALA A 613 -17.07 -21.43 26.84
C ALA A 613 -15.74 -20.71 27.05
N GLY A 614 -14.80 -21.40 27.66
CA GLY A 614 -13.49 -20.85 27.93
C GLY A 614 -12.44 -21.94 27.89
N SER A 615 -11.19 -21.52 27.82
CA SER A 615 -10.02 -22.37 27.97
C SER A 615 -8.86 -21.57 28.53
N THR A 616 -7.86 -22.24 29.10
CA THR A 616 -6.62 -21.62 29.54
C THR A 616 -5.47 -22.60 29.35
N ASP A 617 -4.30 -22.09 28.97
CA ASP A 617 -3.05 -22.84 28.92
C ASP A 617 -2.07 -22.46 30.05
N GLY A 618 -2.48 -21.53 30.92
CA GLY A 618 -1.72 -21.02 32.05
C GLY A 618 -0.93 -19.74 31.79
N ALA A 619 -0.69 -19.36 30.53
CA ALA A 619 -0.11 -18.07 30.14
C ALA A 619 -1.14 -17.17 29.43
N SER A 620 -2.18 -17.79 28.88
CA SER A 620 -3.32 -17.12 28.29
C SER A 620 -4.61 -17.79 28.73
N TRP A 621 -5.70 -17.06 28.60
CA TRP A 621 -7.04 -17.61 28.67
C TRP A 621 -7.90 -17.08 27.53
N LYS A 622 -8.75 -17.96 27.03
CA LYS A 622 -9.65 -17.70 25.92
C LYS A 622 -11.08 -17.80 26.41
N PHE A 623 -11.93 -16.91 25.94
CA PHE A 623 -13.34 -16.90 26.29
C PHE A 623 -14.17 -16.65 25.04
N GLU A 624 -15.22 -17.44 24.86
CA GLU A 624 -16.15 -17.32 23.76
C GLU A 624 -17.58 -17.19 24.27
N ALA A 625 -18.38 -16.38 23.59
CA ALA A 625 -19.82 -16.43 23.77
C ALA A 625 -20.59 -16.25 22.47
N LYS A 626 -21.82 -16.78 22.52
CA LYS A 626 -22.90 -16.33 21.66
C LYS A 626 -24.05 -15.82 22.51
N LEU A 627 -24.49 -14.60 22.25
CA LEU A 627 -25.59 -13.95 22.95
C LEU A 627 -26.80 -13.84 22.04
N LYS A 628 -27.92 -14.43 22.45
CA LYS A 628 -29.13 -14.38 21.63
C LYS A 628 -29.76 -12.99 21.65
N TRP A 629 -29.98 -12.39 20.49
CA TRP A 629 -30.49 -11.02 20.37
C TRP A 629 -31.79 -10.79 21.14
N THR A 630 -32.74 -11.72 21.01
CA THR A 630 -34.05 -11.61 21.68
C THR A 630 -33.94 -11.67 23.22
N GLU A 631 -32.86 -12.26 23.74
CA GLU A 631 -32.61 -12.37 25.19
C GLU A 631 -31.93 -11.11 25.71
N ILE A 632 -30.85 -10.65 25.04
CA ILE A 632 -30.11 -9.46 25.48
C ILE A 632 -30.88 -8.15 25.28
N LEU A 633 -31.76 -8.08 24.28
CA LEU A 633 -32.64 -6.93 24.08
C LEU A 633 -33.96 -7.05 24.84
N ASN A 634 -34.25 -8.23 25.42
CA ASN A 634 -35.56 -8.55 26.00
C ASN A 634 -36.73 -8.21 25.05
N ASP A 635 -36.53 -8.45 23.76
CA ASP A 635 -37.51 -8.26 22.68
C ASP A 635 -37.61 -9.54 21.85
N ALA A 636 -38.68 -10.31 22.08
CA ALA A 636 -38.91 -11.58 21.39
C ALA A 636 -39.16 -11.43 19.87
N GLY A 637 -39.39 -10.21 19.38
CA GLY A 637 -39.60 -9.92 17.95
C GLY A 637 -38.40 -9.29 17.26
N TYR A 638 -37.30 -9.03 17.98
CA TYR A 638 -36.14 -8.40 17.38
C TYR A 638 -35.46 -9.35 16.39
N VAL A 639 -35.16 -8.81 15.21
CA VAL A 639 -34.39 -9.45 14.15
C VAL A 639 -33.30 -8.46 13.78
N PRO A 640 -32.01 -8.76 14.02
CA PRO A 640 -30.93 -7.86 13.67
C PRO A 640 -30.90 -7.61 12.16
N ALA A 641 -30.59 -6.38 11.78
CA ALA A 641 -30.42 -5.98 10.39
C ALA A 641 -29.09 -5.25 10.17
N THR A 642 -28.59 -5.27 8.94
CA THR A 642 -27.43 -4.47 8.56
C THR A 642 -27.68 -2.98 8.85
N ASN A 643 -26.69 -2.31 9.44
CA ASN A 643 -26.69 -0.97 10.00
C ASN A 643 -27.47 -0.78 11.31
N ASP A 644 -28.00 -1.84 11.93
CA ASP A 644 -28.38 -1.75 13.34
C ASP A 644 -27.14 -1.42 14.17
N GLN A 645 -27.30 -0.64 15.23
CA GLN A 645 -26.18 -0.15 16.05
C GLN A 645 -26.40 -0.43 17.52
N PHE A 646 -25.32 -0.77 18.22
CA PHE A 646 -25.28 -0.88 19.67
C PHE A 646 -24.00 -0.24 20.21
N GLY A 647 -24.03 0.15 21.49
CA GLY A 647 -22.85 0.65 22.19
C GLY A 647 -22.11 -0.47 22.89
N THR A 648 -20.78 -0.45 22.91
CA THR A 648 -19.97 -1.39 23.69
C THR A 648 -18.70 -0.78 24.29
N ILE A 649 -18.23 -1.37 25.37
CA ILE A 649 -16.96 -1.05 26.02
C ILE A 649 -16.38 -2.32 26.60
N LEU A 650 -15.06 -2.41 26.63
CA LEU A 650 -14.32 -3.50 27.25
C LEU A 650 -13.45 -2.92 28.37
N LEU A 651 -13.32 -3.70 29.44
CA LEU A 651 -12.46 -3.39 30.56
C LEU A 651 -11.79 -4.69 31.04
N LEU A 652 -10.48 -4.80 30.84
CA LEU A 652 -9.65 -5.84 31.44
C LEU A 652 -9.24 -5.40 32.85
N CYS A 653 -9.46 -6.29 33.81
CA CYS A 653 -9.06 -6.13 35.19
C CYS A 653 -7.94 -7.14 35.46
N ASP A 654 -6.75 -6.61 35.77
CA ASP A 654 -5.59 -7.37 36.24
C ASP A 654 -5.41 -7.16 37.74
N ASN A 655 -5.22 -8.28 38.42
CA ASN A 655 -5.01 -8.39 39.84
C ASN A 655 -3.91 -9.42 40.16
N ASP A 656 -2.67 -9.10 39.84
CA ASP A 656 -1.46 -9.87 40.22
C ASP A 656 -1.28 -10.20 41.71
N ALA A 657 -1.92 -9.45 42.62
CA ALA A 657 -1.79 -9.68 44.05
C ALA A 657 -3.04 -9.26 44.82
N ASP A 658 -3.67 -10.23 45.50
CA ASP A 658 -4.73 -10.05 46.51
C ASP A 658 -4.22 -9.31 47.78
N ASP A 659 -3.65 -8.13 47.60
CA ASP A 659 -3.29 -7.19 48.67
C ASP A 659 -4.36 -6.10 48.88
N GLY A 660 -5.43 -6.14 48.08
CA GLY A 660 -6.62 -5.31 48.20
C GLY A 660 -6.41 -3.84 47.80
N ALA A 661 -5.35 -3.52 47.05
CA ALA A 661 -5.04 -2.16 46.64
C ALA A 661 -4.43 -2.00 45.23
N ARG A 662 -4.23 -3.09 44.46
CA ARG A 662 -3.58 -3.05 43.15
C ARG A 662 -4.45 -3.72 42.09
N ASP A 663 -5.44 -2.96 41.61
CA ASP A 663 -6.17 -3.36 40.41
C ASP A 663 -5.65 -2.47 39.26
N VAL A 664 -5.13 -3.12 38.21
CA VAL A 664 -4.80 -2.48 36.94
C VAL A 664 -5.99 -2.66 36.01
N PHE A 665 -6.37 -1.57 35.35
CA PHE A 665 -7.56 -1.53 34.50
C PHE A 665 -7.19 -1.05 33.11
N LEU A 666 -7.37 -1.88 32.09
CA LEU A 666 -7.25 -1.48 30.69
C LEU A 666 -8.65 -1.31 30.10
N TYR A 667 -8.97 -0.09 29.66
CA TYR A 667 -10.23 0.23 29.00
C TYR A 667 -10.02 0.26 27.50
N SER A 668 -10.99 -0.19 26.71
CA SER A 668 -10.93 -0.09 25.25
C SER A 668 -11.08 1.33 24.67
N ILE A 669 -11.34 2.33 25.52
CA ILE A 669 -11.53 3.74 25.10
C ILE A 669 -10.76 4.68 26.01
N ALA A 670 -10.02 5.61 25.39
CA ALA A 670 -9.33 6.67 26.10
C ALA A 670 -10.29 7.57 26.90
N GLY A 671 -9.98 7.78 28.19
CA GLY A 671 -10.75 8.61 29.11
C GLY A 671 -11.94 7.93 29.78
N GLY A 672 -12.18 6.65 29.51
CA GLY A 672 -13.17 5.83 30.21
C GLY A 672 -12.76 5.61 31.65
N SER A 673 -13.09 6.52 32.56
CA SER A 673 -12.88 6.29 33.99
C SER A 673 -14.01 5.48 34.63
N VAL A 674 -15.10 5.24 33.88
CA VAL A 674 -16.22 4.44 34.39
C VAL A 674 -16.96 3.78 33.24
N MET A 675 -17.20 2.47 33.36
CA MET A 675 -18.20 1.77 32.55
C MET A 675 -19.53 2.53 32.55
N THR A 676 -19.86 3.26 33.63
CA THR A 676 -21.16 3.92 33.90
C THR A 676 -21.62 5.03 32.93
N GLU A 677 -20.86 5.35 31.88
CA GLU A 677 -21.14 6.46 30.96
C GLU A 677 -21.28 5.99 29.50
N PRO A 678 -22.45 5.45 29.09
CA PRO A 678 -22.63 4.83 27.78
C PRO A 678 -22.47 5.78 26.59
N ALA A 679 -22.58 7.09 26.82
CA ALA A 679 -22.33 8.11 25.80
C ALA A 679 -20.86 8.12 25.32
N GLY A 680 -19.95 7.57 26.12
CA GLY A 680 -18.52 7.47 25.82
C GLY A 680 -18.09 6.16 25.17
N TRP A 681 -19.00 5.18 25.01
CA TRP A 681 -18.70 3.83 24.53
C TRP A 681 -18.42 3.77 23.02
N HIS A 682 -17.86 2.66 22.54
CA HIS A 682 -17.78 2.37 21.12
C HIS A 682 -19.20 2.20 20.56
N THR A 683 -19.37 2.52 19.29
CA THR A 683 -20.58 2.30 18.50
C THR A 683 -20.28 1.19 17.50
N VAL A 684 -20.89 0.03 17.70
CA VAL A 684 -20.77 -1.08 16.77
C VAL A 684 -21.93 -1.01 15.79
N SER A 685 -21.64 -0.98 14.49
CA SER A 685 -22.67 -1.19 13.47
C SER A 685 -22.65 -2.63 12.98
N LEU A 686 -23.81 -3.25 12.84
CA LEU A 686 -23.93 -4.57 12.23
C LEU A 686 -23.70 -4.43 10.72
N ALA A 687 -22.54 -4.81 10.22
CA ALA A 687 -22.28 -4.84 8.78
C ALA A 687 -22.93 -6.07 8.15
N GLY A 688 -23.07 -6.06 6.82
CA GLY A 688 -23.38 -7.29 6.07
C GLY A 688 -22.30 -8.35 6.29
N PRO A 689 -22.40 -9.53 5.66
CA PRO A 689 -21.27 -10.43 5.63
C PRO A 689 -20.10 -9.64 5.04
N ILE A 690 -18.88 -9.79 5.61
CA ILE A 690 -17.69 -9.31 4.92
C ILE A 690 -17.85 -9.82 3.50
N PRO A 691 -17.84 -8.95 2.47
CA PRO A 691 -17.91 -9.43 1.11
C PRO A 691 -16.70 -10.34 0.97
N THR A 692 -16.90 -11.64 1.13
CA THR A 692 -15.95 -12.63 0.65
C THR A 692 -15.97 -12.28 -0.82
N VAL A 693 -14.95 -11.57 -1.29
CA VAL A 693 -14.88 -11.22 -2.69
C VAL A 693 -14.80 -12.58 -3.35
N VAL A 694 -15.94 -13.03 -3.87
CA VAL A 694 -16.07 -14.28 -4.59
C VAL A 694 -15.38 -13.99 -5.91
N VAL A 695 -14.05 -14.04 -5.89
CA VAL A 695 -13.24 -13.88 -7.08
C VAL A 695 -13.45 -15.16 -7.86
N THR A 696 -14.28 -15.13 -8.91
CA THR A 696 -14.43 -16.28 -9.79
C THR A 696 -13.11 -16.52 -10.54
N TYR A 697 -12.90 -17.71 -11.10
CA TYR A 697 -11.70 -17.96 -11.90
C TYR A 697 -11.49 -16.90 -13.00
N ASN A 698 -12.57 -16.46 -13.65
CA ASN A 698 -12.49 -15.47 -14.72
C ASN A 698 -12.11 -14.08 -14.22
N ASP A 699 -12.57 -13.70 -13.02
CA ASP A 699 -12.18 -12.44 -12.39
C ASP A 699 -10.71 -12.51 -11.98
N TRP A 700 -10.32 -13.63 -11.34
CA TRP A 700 -8.95 -13.86 -10.89
C TRP A 700 -7.96 -13.83 -12.05
N ILE A 701 -8.18 -14.60 -13.12
CA ILE A 701 -7.23 -14.66 -14.24
C ILE A 701 -7.17 -13.36 -15.04
N ALA A 702 -8.22 -12.51 -14.97
CA ALA A 702 -8.24 -11.21 -15.65
C ALA A 702 -7.31 -10.19 -15.00
N ASP A 703 -6.93 -10.40 -13.74
CA ASP A 703 -5.96 -9.55 -13.02
C ASP A 703 -4.50 -9.85 -13.41
N TYR A 704 -4.26 -10.90 -14.21
CA TYR A 704 -2.92 -11.31 -14.65
C TYR A 704 -2.75 -11.18 -16.17
N SER A 705 -1.52 -10.85 -16.59
CA SER A 705 -1.08 -10.66 -17.97
C SER A 705 -0.62 -11.98 -18.65
N VAL A 706 -1.43 -13.04 -18.52
CA VAL A 706 -1.14 -14.38 -19.09
C VAL A 706 -1.40 -14.52 -20.60
N GLY A 707 -1.76 -13.41 -21.27
CA GLY A 707 -2.02 -13.36 -22.71
C GLY A 707 -3.20 -14.25 -23.14
N VAL A 708 -2.95 -15.20 -24.04
CA VAL A 708 -3.99 -16.12 -24.55
C VAL A 708 -4.12 -17.41 -23.73
N GLN A 709 -3.25 -17.62 -22.74
CA GLN A 709 -3.21 -18.81 -21.91
C GLN A 709 -4.19 -18.65 -20.75
N THR A 710 -5.49 -18.45 -21.01
CA THR A 710 -6.47 -18.16 -19.93
C THR A 710 -7.30 -19.37 -19.51
N ASN A 711 -7.04 -20.57 -20.02
CA ASN A 711 -7.80 -21.77 -19.68
C ASN A 711 -7.31 -22.37 -18.35
N LEU A 712 -8.21 -23.03 -17.63
CA LEU A 712 -7.90 -23.73 -16.36
C LEU A 712 -6.73 -24.72 -16.43
N SER A 713 -6.44 -25.27 -17.62
CA SER A 713 -5.37 -26.25 -17.84
C SER A 713 -4.06 -25.62 -18.32
N ASP A 714 -4.04 -24.32 -18.56
CA ASP A 714 -2.84 -23.61 -18.98
C ASP A 714 -1.91 -23.42 -17.76
N ASP A 715 -0.62 -23.26 -18.03
CA ASP A 715 0.50 -23.17 -17.07
C ASP A 715 1.45 -22.16 -17.72
N PHE A 716 1.22 -20.87 -17.43
CA PHE A 716 1.82 -19.77 -18.20
C PHE A 716 3.30 -19.59 -17.87
N ASP A 717 3.67 -19.75 -16.61
CA ASP A 717 4.99 -19.56 -16.03
C ASP A 717 5.86 -20.85 -16.03
N LEU A 718 5.25 -22.01 -16.28
CA LEU A 718 5.89 -23.33 -16.46
C LEU A 718 6.47 -23.94 -15.17
N ASP A 719 5.87 -23.61 -14.02
CA ASP A 719 6.28 -24.16 -12.72
C ASP A 719 5.65 -25.54 -12.40
N GLY A 720 4.69 -25.94 -13.23
CA GLY A 720 3.99 -27.22 -13.13
C GLY A 720 2.67 -27.16 -12.37
N MET A 721 2.26 -26.00 -11.87
CA MET A 721 0.89 -25.70 -11.50
C MET A 721 0.15 -25.15 -12.70
N ASN A 722 -1.04 -25.69 -12.97
CA ASN A 722 -1.91 -25.06 -13.94
C ASN A 722 -2.80 -24.02 -13.25
N HIS A 723 -3.43 -23.16 -14.04
CA HIS A 723 -4.24 -22.06 -13.54
C HIS A 723 -5.39 -22.50 -12.61
N LEU A 724 -5.90 -23.74 -12.76
CA LEU A 724 -6.85 -24.31 -11.79
C LEU A 724 -6.21 -24.53 -10.42
N VAL A 725 -5.02 -25.12 -10.37
CA VAL A 725 -4.28 -25.36 -9.13
C VAL A 725 -3.91 -24.04 -8.48
N GLU A 726 -3.38 -23.09 -9.25
CA GLU A 726 -3.02 -21.77 -8.75
C GLU A 726 -4.22 -21.01 -8.19
N TYR A 727 -5.32 -20.94 -8.95
CA TYR A 727 -6.54 -20.30 -8.48
C TYR A 727 -7.10 -20.92 -7.19
N ALA A 728 -7.03 -22.25 -7.09
CA ALA A 728 -7.56 -23.02 -5.98
C ALA A 728 -6.67 -22.99 -4.73
N LEU A 729 -5.36 -22.80 -4.87
CA LEU A 729 -4.39 -22.80 -3.77
C LEU A 729 -3.83 -21.41 -3.42
N GLY A 730 -4.06 -20.41 -4.28
CA GLY A 730 -3.62 -19.03 -4.08
C GLY A 730 -2.26 -18.68 -4.68
N GLY A 731 -1.88 -19.33 -5.79
CA GLY A 731 -0.66 -19.01 -6.55
C GLY A 731 -0.82 -17.86 -7.54
N ASN A 732 0.26 -17.52 -8.22
CA ASN A 732 0.34 -16.45 -9.21
C ASN A 732 0.77 -16.99 -10.59
N PRO A 733 -0.10 -16.95 -11.62
CA PRO A 733 0.17 -17.53 -12.94
C PRO A 733 1.29 -16.84 -13.71
N GLU A 734 1.88 -15.76 -13.20
CA GLU A 734 3.02 -15.06 -13.80
C GLU A 734 4.36 -15.39 -13.14
N VAL A 735 4.38 -16.13 -12.03
CA VAL A 735 5.54 -16.32 -11.16
C VAL A 735 5.67 -17.78 -10.75
N ASP A 736 6.85 -18.36 -11.00
CA ASP A 736 7.23 -19.71 -10.52
C ASP A 736 7.24 -19.73 -8.97
N ASP A 737 6.08 -20.07 -8.40
CA ASP A 737 5.79 -20.04 -6.96
C ASP A 737 5.28 -21.40 -6.43
N ALA A 738 5.27 -22.44 -7.27
CA ALA A 738 4.90 -23.81 -6.90
C ALA A 738 5.57 -24.33 -5.62
N ALA A 739 6.81 -23.94 -5.35
CA ALA A 739 7.52 -24.37 -4.15
C ALA A 739 6.90 -23.83 -2.85
N ASP A 740 6.27 -22.66 -2.91
CA ASP A 740 5.66 -21.95 -1.78
C ASP A 740 4.16 -22.27 -1.65
N ILE A 741 3.49 -22.63 -2.76
CA ILE A 741 2.03 -22.81 -2.82
C ILE A 741 1.60 -24.28 -2.76
N LEU A 742 2.39 -25.22 -3.31
CA LEU A 742 1.99 -26.62 -3.36
C LEU A 742 1.87 -27.24 -1.94
N PRO A 743 0.99 -28.24 -1.77
CA PRO A 743 0.80 -28.89 -0.49
C PRO A 743 2.10 -29.45 0.10
N VAL A 744 2.30 -29.22 1.40
CA VAL A 744 3.41 -29.78 2.17
C VAL A 744 2.95 -31.00 2.96
N SER A 745 3.88 -31.91 3.28
CA SER A 745 3.55 -33.11 4.06
C SER A 745 4.61 -33.42 5.09
N TYR A 746 4.18 -33.93 6.25
CA TYR A 746 5.06 -34.31 7.33
C TYR A 746 4.51 -35.49 8.13
N VAL A 747 5.38 -36.13 8.90
CA VAL A 747 5.01 -37.22 9.80
C VAL A 747 4.89 -36.67 11.21
N ASP A 748 3.68 -36.71 11.77
CA ASP A 748 3.49 -36.50 13.20
C ASP A 748 3.74 -37.81 13.94
N SER A 749 4.99 -37.98 14.36
CA SER A 749 5.44 -39.16 15.10
C SER A 749 4.76 -39.33 16.46
N SER A 750 4.21 -38.26 17.04
CA SER A 750 3.58 -38.29 18.36
C SER A 750 2.18 -38.90 18.33
N SER A 751 1.43 -38.63 17.26
CA SER A 751 0.07 -39.12 17.04
C SER A 751 -0.01 -40.31 16.08
N ASN A 752 1.13 -40.73 15.51
CA ASN A 752 1.22 -41.79 14.50
C ASN A 752 0.39 -41.46 13.23
N LEU A 753 0.38 -40.18 12.84
CA LEU A 753 -0.31 -39.66 11.67
C LEU A 753 0.68 -39.17 10.60
N PHE A 754 0.29 -39.35 9.34
CA PHE A 754 0.87 -38.62 8.22
C PHE A 754 -0.04 -37.43 7.92
N ALA A 755 0.50 -36.21 7.97
CA ALA A 755 -0.22 -34.97 7.71
C ALA A 755 0.10 -34.42 6.31
N TYR A 756 -0.91 -33.90 5.64
CA TYR A 756 -0.86 -33.31 4.31
C TYR A 756 -1.60 -31.97 4.37
N VAL A 757 -0.84 -30.88 4.29
CA VAL A 757 -1.30 -29.51 4.55
C VAL A 757 -1.37 -28.75 3.24
N TYR A 758 -2.48 -28.06 2.98
CA TYR A 758 -2.69 -27.30 1.76
C TYR A 758 -3.62 -26.10 1.98
N SER A 759 -3.48 -25.10 1.12
CA SER A 759 -4.41 -23.96 1.04
C SER A 759 -5.72 -24.38 0.36
N ARG A 760 -6.85 -23.92 0.87
CA ARG A 760 -8.18 -24.11 0.25
C ARG A 760 -8.87 -22.76 0.16
N ARG A 761 -9.45 -22.45 -1.00
CA ARG A 761 -10.16 -21.19 -1.19
C ARG A 761 -11.46 -21.18 -0.38
N LEU A 762 -11.69 -20.10 0.36
CA LEU A 762 -12.92 -19.88 1.14
C LEU A 762 -14.14 -19.83 0.21
N GLY A 763 -15.23 -20.47 0.64
CA GLY A 763 -16.44 -20.55 -0.18
C GLY A 763 -16.28 -21.39 -1.45
N SER A 764 -15.30 -22.30 -1.48
CA SER A 764 -14.98 -23.17 -2.63
C SER A 764 -16.21 -23.83 -3.30
N GLU A 765 -17.18 -24.34 -2.54
CA GLU A 765 -18.42 -24.91 -3.10
C GLU A 765 -19.20 -23.90 -3.95
N GLY A 766 -19.30 -22.65 -3.49
CA GLY A 766 -19.94 -21.55 -4.23
C GLY A 766 -19.16 -21.10 -5.47
N LEU A 767 -17.85 -21.36 -5.48
CA LEU A 767 -16.95 -21.13 -6.60
C LEU A 767 -16.90 -22.31 -7.59
N GLY A 768 -17.64 -23.39 -7.30
CA GLY A 768 -17.58 -24.60 -8.09
C GLY A 768 -16.27 -25.38 -7.93
N LEU A 769 -15.49 -25.12 -6.89
CA LEU A 769 -14.28 -25.87 -6.56
C LEU A 769 -14.58 -27.00 -5.58
N THR A 770 -14.00 -28.17 -5.83
CA THR A 770 -14.02 -29.30 -4.90
C THR A 770 -12.60 -29.82 -4.68
N TYR A 771 -12.31 -30.20 -3.44
CA TYR A 771 -10.99 -30.67 -3.00
C TYR A 771 -11.14 -32.07 -2.42
N TYR A 772 -10.28 -32.99 -2.85
CA TYR A 772 -10.24 -34.35 -2.34
C TYR A 772 -8.80 -34.73 -2.01
N VAL A 773 -8.47 -34.87 -0.73
CA VAL A 773 -7.25 -35.60 -0.36
C VAL A 773 -7.53 -37.10 -0.48
N GLN A 774 -6.83 -37.76 -1.38
CA GLN A 774 -7.01 -39.17 -1.69
C GLN A 774 -5.74 -39.93 -1.39
N ARG A 775 -5.90 -41.19 -0.98
CA ARG A 775 -4.79 -42.12 -0.77
C ARG A 775 -4.88 -43.35 -1.66
N ASP A 776 -3.72 -43.94 -1.95
CA ASP A 776 -3.59 -45.26 -2.56
C ASP A 776 -2.45 -46.04 -1.86
N SER A 777 -2.55 -47.36 -1.93
CA SER A 777 -1.51 -48.32 -1.53
C SER A 777 -0.45 -48.55 -2.61
N ASP A 778 -0.75 -48.26 -3.89
CA ASP A 778 0.15 -48.50 -5.03
C ASP A 778 -0.03 -47.44 -6.13
N LEU A 779 1.07 -46.86 -6.64
CA LEU A 779 1.04 -45.92 -7.79
C LEU A 779 0.86 -46.64 -9.14
N VAL A 780 1.07 -47.95 -9.21
CA VAL A 780 1.24 -48.67 -10.48
C VAL A 780 -0.03 -49.38 -10.97
N ASN A 781 -0.86 -49.95 -10.08
CA ASN A 781 -1.83 -50.97 -10.47
C ASN A 781 -3.32 -50.60 -10.35
N THR A 782 -3.69 -49.35 -10.04
CA THR A 782 -5.09 -49.02 -9.77
C THR A 782 -5.51 -47.64 -10.29
N PRO A 783 -6.05 -47.56 -11.52
CA PRO A 783 -6.75 -46.36 -11.99
C PRO A 783 -7.90 -45.94 -11.06
N ASP A 784 -8.49 -46.90 -10.33
CA ASP A 784 -9.64 -46.72 -9.43
C ASP A 784 -9.28 -46.89 -7.93
N GLY A 785 -7.99 -46.91 -7.57
CA GLY A 785 -7.54 -47.23 -6.20
C GLY A 785 -7.49 -46.03 -5.26
N TRP A 786 -7.50 -44.82 -5.83
CA TRP A 786 -7.57 -43.57 -5.08
C TRP A 786 -8.89 -43.46 -4.33
N THR A 787 -8.82 -43.29 -3.01
CA THR A 787 -9.99 -43.19 -2.15
C THR A 787 -9.77 -42.15 -1.06
N THR A 788 -10.85 -41.45 -0.65
CA THR A 788 -10.87 -40.56 0.52
C THR A 788 -11.11 -41.34 1.82
N ASN A 789 -11.38 -42.65 1.75
CA ASN A 789 -11.66 -43.47 2.92
C ASN A 789 -10.46 -43.53 3.87
N GLY A 790 -10.64 -43.07 5.10
CA GLY A 790 -9.59 -43.04 6.13
C GLY A 790 -8.65 -41.84 6.03
N VAL A 791 -9.05 -40.80 5.28
CA VAL A 791 -8.49 -39.45 5.37
C VAL A 791 -9.41 -38.63 6.29
N ALA A 792 -8.84 -37.94 7.27
CA ALA A 792 -9.55 -37.00 8.12
C ALA A 792 -9.02 -35.59 7.87
N GLU A 793 -9.87 -34.68 7.43
CA GLU A 793 -9.52 -33.28 7.20
C GLU A 793 -9.94 -32.43 8.41
N VAL A 794 -9.05 -31.52 8.81
CA VAL A 794 -9.30 -30.48 9.81
C VAL A 794 -8.84 -29.16 9.21
N VAL A 795 -9.68 -28.13 9.29
CA VAL A 795 -9.27 -26.77 8.92
C VAL A 795 -8.33 -26.26 10.01
N SER A 796 -7.09 -25.93 9.66
CA SER A 796 -6.06 -25.50 10.61
C SER A 796 -6.00 -23.99 10.81
N GLY A 797 -6.56 -23.17 9.90
CA GLY A 797 -6.74 -21.73 10.10
C GLY A 797 -7.01 -20.95 8.81
N LEU A 798 -7.15 -19.62 8.87
CA LEU A 798 -7.11 -18.77 7.68
C LEU A 798 -5.66 -18.44 7.32
N ILE A 799 -5.34 -18.50 6.03
CA ILE A 799 -4.08 -18.02 5.46
C ILE A 799 -4.24 -16.53 5.08
N SER A 800 -5.42 -16.18 4.56
CA SER A 800 -5.82 -14.83 4.15
C SER A 800 -7.35 -14.70 4.08
N ALA A 801 -7.85 -13.52 3.73
CA ALA A 801 -9.29 -13.28 3.51
C ALA A 801 -9.92 -14.14 2.41
N SER A 802 -9.13 -14.82 1.58
CA SER A 802 -9.60 -15.70 0.50
C SER A 802 -9.25 -17.18 0.70
N PHE A 803 -8.39 -17.52 1.66
CA PHE A 803 -7.84 -18.87 1.79
C PHE A 803 -7.78 -19.33 3.24
N GLU A 804 -8.07 -20.61 3.44
CA GLU A 804 -7.85 -21.34 4.67
C GLU A 804 -6.77 -22.41 4.48
N GLU A 805 -6.07 -22.77 5.54
CA GLU A 805 -5.19 -23.93 5.59
C GLU A 805 -6.00 -25.14 6.03
N VAL A 806 -5.81 -26.26 5.34
CA VAL A 806 -6.45 -27.53 5.65
C VAL A 806 -5.38 -28.57 5.87
N THR A 807 -5.44 -29.24 7.03
CA THR A 807 -4.59 -30.38 7.37
C THR A 807 -5.38 -31.67 7.20
N ALA A 808 -5.03 -32.45 6.19
CA ALA A 808 -5.54 -33.80 5.99
C ALA A 808 -4.61 -34.83 6.64
N THR A 809 -5.15 -35.72 7.47
CA THR A 809 -4.39 -36.73 8.20
C THR A 809 -4.78 -38.13 7.80
N VAL A 810 -3.79 -39.02 7.74
CA VAL A 810 -3.95 -40.46 7.53
C VAL A 810 -3.16 -41.22 8.59
N PRO A 811 -3.76 -42.19 9.29
CA PRO A 811 -3.01 -43.05 10.22
C PRO A 811 -1.85 -43.76 9.51
N MET A 812 -0.70 -43.86 10.16
CA MET A 812 0.45 -44.57 9.56
C MET A 812 0.37 -46.10 9.68
N ASP A 813 -0.62 -46.63 10.39
CA ASP A 813 -0.83 -48.07 10.61
C ASP A 813 -1.71 -48.75 9.55
N VAL A 814 -2.19 -47.99 8.56
CA VAL A 814 -2.98 -48.47 7.43
C VAL A 814 -2.12 -48.57 6.16
N ASP A 815 -2.44 -49.52 5.26
CA ASP A 815 -1.66 -49.85 4.04
C ASP A 815 -1.60 -48.74 2.95
N GLY A 816 -1.98 -47.49 3.25
CA GLY A 816 -1.85 -46.36 2.33
C GLY A 816 -0.41 -45.84 2.29
N ARG A 817 0.18 -45.73 1.10
CA ARG A 817 1.59 -45.31 0.93
C ARG A 817 1.76 -44.04 0.11
N PHE A 818 0.69 -43.59 -0.53
CA PHE A 818 0.69 -42.43 -1.42
C PHE A 818 -0.53 -41.56 -1.13
N LEU A 819 -0.32 -40.24 -1.19
CA LEU A 819 -1.36 -39.23 -1.05
C LEU A 819 -1.31 -38.28 -2.24
N ARG A 820 -2.46 -37.76 -2.63
CA ARG A 820 -2.58 -36.66 -3.58
C ARG A 820 -3.75 -35.76 -3.19
N LEU A 821 -3.64 -34.48 -3.56
CA LEU A 821 -4.78 -33.58 -3.62
C LEU A 821 -5.34 -33.61 -5.05
N GLN A 822 -6.64 -33.89 -5.16
CA GLN A 822 -7.39 -33.74 -6.42
C GLN A 822 -8.30 -32.52 -6.29
N ILE A 823 -8.11 -31.55 -7.17
CA ILE A 823 -8.91 -30.34 -7.28
C ILE A 823 -9.76 -30.45 -8.54
N GLU A 824 -11.07 -30.22 -8.43
CA GLU A 824 -11.97 -30.19 -9.59
C GLU A 824 -12.75 -28.87 -9.60
N ALA A 825 -12.89 -28.29 -10.79
CA ALA A 825 -13.81 -27.18 -11.05
C ALA A 825 -15.06 -27.70 -11.77
N SER A 826 -16.24 -27.40 -11.25
CA SER A 826 -17.50 -27.62 -11.95
C SER A 826 -17.65 -26.58 -13.06
N GLN A 827 -17.61 -27.04 -14.31
CA GLN A 827 -17.89 -26.20 -15.48
C GLN A 827 -19.36 -25.81 -15.60
#